data_AF-A0A1V9ZSI0-F1
#
_entry.id   AF-A0A1V9ZSI0-F1
#
_cell.length_a   1.000
_cell.length_b   1.000
_cell.length_c   1.000
_cell.angle_alpha   90.00
_cell.angle_beta   90.00
_cell.angle_gamma   90.00
#
_symmetry.space_group_name_H-M   'P 1'
#
loop_
_entity.id
_entity.type
_entity.pdbx_description
1 polymer ?
#
loop_
_entity_poly.entity_id
_entity_poly.type
_entity_poly.pdbx_seq_one_letter_code
_entity_poly.pdbx_strand_id
1 'polypeptide(L)'
;MSAACASGDPGSCSRASWAACDLDYLRAALPVLAWSLFAVVTIAFVVHTRLWEEFRVKIDDLHDIPAQGIVVARQKHVVLGRAIADPRRVLIMLSMWAELPGFSYLPLQLLYYERYGVFAFASTPLMQVYKVGLLTGIFALIGLSAVARRGPLTVLRAKVLLPCLCDALYLVYTSAILDVLACAAPFDEVRLGGATCACRDRVWPVAAAGAGLFGAFYLTTLVYKLRLSDEVFATQFRYQTSFSSLMTMTRTASCLGFTTVALLLPPGESKPAINYVAGGVNLCIMAGLLRYNYRFQPCLGSGLFPNNLRALSFLTSCWVSLTLVGVTLAAPIVDARALLTAAAVLYPGAALWLWRVNSRRARYFHIPNLPLHESLRHSNYRVRTVAVVSIVLEDHTKWPAPELLRVVELLAGCLRVPAVVEDGRLVAYTCQALWHICSTHCVVAKPLDDTPPFVPRGLWLSHLPVSQRRSSLYNPHRLQDLVQRNATRSSASSSVVPRLSSTISPQLAATRLDDAALSPVLQQALAKAVLVFDSPFPKARGVVAKTLQEMYVDGAVRLALPTYLHVVCTLCSHYSTDVAACAAVSLGHVVSQVPPREWVPLLCDRHKLAHVAALLTAHINVATALLRDTLVNLVLKRVMERIVALATERDPATFWSAVFVGHLSAGWRRWQADHAMSLALEDVFLAMQRASATYHATTRRTAPLVRAQSAGTHLGGPTPAVLVRQATATKSPRKLTLQRAGRLVATAHRSFGSLRTASPLRSRSLQGKLSLQRVVGAFRQSSVVPPAILKDITTRRDLRQRLMARLSVLLAEGFGQKLLPQVLSPSARLALSELVALVQAHQRLQSHIEYVLAPPEARYVRFLQSWETLRQRASPFFTDASLLAGRHRVAPEVVAVLLTDRHRHLPPVLTDQR
;
A
#
# COMPACT_ATOMS: atom_id res chain seq x y z
N MET A 1 -16.96 -8.30 64.31
CA MET A 1 -16.63 -7.41 63.17
C MET A 1 -16.06 -6.13 63.75
N SER A 2 -14.76 -5.88 63.58
CA SER A 2 -14.06 -4.82 64.32
C SER A 2 -14.38 -3.44 63.74
N ALA A 3 -14.84 -2.52 64.59
CA ALA A 3 -15.07 -1.11 64.28
C ALA A 3 -13.78 -0.35 63.86
N ALA A 4 -12.61 -0.93 64.15
CA ALA A 4 -11.28 -0.32 63.97
C ALA A 4 -10.83 -0.10 62.50
N CYS A 5 -11.68 -0.43 61.52
CA CYS A 5 -11.37 -0.28 60.08
C CYS A 5 -12.26 0.76 59.36
N ALA A 6 -13.18 1.39 60.11
CA ALA A 6 -14.06 2.46 59.65
C ALA A 6 -13.46 3.84 59.95
N SER A 7 -13.87 4.87 59.21
CA SER A 7 -13.29 6.22 59.32
C SER A 7 -13.56 6.96 60.65
N GLY A 8 -14.32 6.36 61.57
CA GLY A 8 -14.72 6.96 62.84
C GLY A 8 -13.76 6.73 64.01
N ASP A 9 -12.81 5.78 63.90
CA ASP A 9 -11.85 5.49 64.97
C ASP A 9 -10.51 6.25 64.76
N PRO A 10 -10.00 6.98 65.78
CA PRO A 10 -8.77 7.78 65.67
C PRO A 10 -7.48 6.95 65.58
N GLY A 11 -7.57 5.61 65.64
CA GLY A 11 -6.48 4.67 65.31
C GLY A 11 -6.44 4.40 63.81
N SER A 12 -5.52 5.08 63.11
CA SER A 12 -5.42 5.17 61.65
C SER A 12 -5.54 3.84 60.90
N CYS A 13 -6.60 3.66 60.11
CA CYS A 13 -6.65 2.59 59.11
C CYS A 13 -5.46 2.75 58.15
N SER A 14 -4.64 1.71 58.03
CA SER A 14 -3.49 1.69 57.14
C SER A 14 -3.54 0.46 56.25
N ARG A 15 -2.82 0.47 55.13
CA ARG A 15 -2.77 -0.68 54.24
C ARG A 15 -2.20 -1.94 54.92
N ALA A 16 -1.32 -1.77 55.91
CA ALA A 16 -0.81 -2.86 56.72
C ALA A 16 -1.92 -3.59 57.51
N SER A 17 -3.00 -2.87 57.87
CA SER A 17 -4.15 -3.42 58.60
C SER A 17 -5.16 -4.18 57.73
N TRP A 18 -5.02 -4.18 56.39
CA TRP A 18 -6.02 -4.80 55.49
C TRP A 18 -6.25 -6.28 55.74
N ALA A 19 -5.22 -7.05 56.10
CA ALA A 19 -5.37 -8.46 56.43
C ALA A 19 -6.21 -8.65 57.70
N ALA A 20 -6.03 -7.80 58.72
CA ALA A 20 -6.82 -7.82 59.95
C ALA A 20 -8.27 -7.32 59.73
N CYS A 21 -8.49 -6.52 58.70
CA CYS A 21 -9.80 -5.95 58.34
C CYS A 21 -10.60 -6.77 57.31
N ASP A 22 -10.11 -7.94 56.88
CA ASP A 22 -10.70 -8.76 55.81
C ASP A 22 -10.80 -8.02 54.46
N LEU A 23 -9.81 -7.17 54.19
CA LEU A 23 -9.68 -6.32 52.99
C LEU A 23 -8.49 -6.73 52.10
N ASP A 24 -7.86 -7.89 52.36
CA ASP A 24 -6.64 -8.30 51.66
C ASP A 24 -6.87 -8.52 50.14
N TYR A 25 -8.10 -8.87 49.75
CA TYR A 25 -8.50 -8.98 48.34
C TYR A 25 -8.29 -7.68 47.54
N LEU A 26 -8.27 -6.51 48.19
CA LEU A 26 -8.04 -5.21 47.55
C LEU A 26 -6.63 -5.11 46.95
N ARG A 27 -5.64 -5.85 47.48
CA ARG A 27 -4.29 -5.92 46.90
C ARG A 27 -4.28 -6.48 45.48
N ALA A 28 -5.25 -7.31 45.13
CA ALA A 28 -5.44 -7.83 43.78
C ALA A 28 -6.51 -7.04 42.99
N ALA A 29 -7.63 -6.67 43.63
CA ALA A 29 -8.76 -6.03 42.96
C ALA A 29 -8.40 -4.66 42.35
N LEU A 30 -7.64 -3.82 43.07
CA LEU A 30 -7.29 -2.47 42.61
C LEU A 30 -6.36 -2.49 41.37
N PRO A 31 -5.27 -3.29 41.32
CA PRO A 31 -4.51 -3.49 40.08
C PRO A 31 -5.36 -4.06 38.94
N VAL A 32 -6.21 -5.05 39.21
CA VAL A 32 -7.07 -5.66 38.19
C VAL A 32 -8.00 -4.63 37.58
N LEU A 33 -8.59 -3.73 38.39
CA LEU A 33 -9.40 -2.61 37.89
C LEU A 33 -8.60 -1.72 36.93
N ALA A 34 -7.37 -1.33 37.31
CA ALA A 34 -6.52 -0.47 36.49
C ALA A 34 -6.08 -1.15 35.17
N TRP A 35 -5.69 -2.42 35.22
CA TRP A 35 -5.36 -3.23 34.04
C TRP A 35 -6.56 -3.43 33.11
N SER A 36 -7.75 -3.66 33.68
CA SER A 36 -8.99 -3.82 32.92
C SER A 36 -9.34 -2.53 32.18
N LEU A 37 -9.28 -1.39 32.87
CA LEU A 37 -9.53 -0.08 32.26
C LEU A 37 -8.51 0.23 31.16
N PHE A 38 -7.23 -0.03 31.39
CA PHE A 38 -6.18 0.08 30.37
C PHE A 38 -6.50 -0.78 29.15
N ALA A 39 -6.79 -2.07 29.33
CA ALA A 39 -7.08 -3.00 28.24
C ALA A 39 -8.30 -2.56 27.42
N VAL A 40 -9.41 -2.19 28.08
CA VAL A 40 -10.63 -1.72 27.42
C VAL A 40 -10.37 -0.45 26.60
N VAL A 41 -9.73 0.56 27.19
CA VAL A 41 -9.44 1.83 26.49
C VAL A 41 -8.47 1.60 25.32
N THR A 42 -7.42 0.80 25.51
CA THR A 42 -6.46 0.45 24.45
C THR A 42 -7.14 -0.28 23.30
N ILE A 43 -7.92 -1.34 23.58
CA ILE A 43 -8.61 -2.12 22.54
C ILE A 43 -9.61 -1.24 21.79
N ALA A 44 -10.45 -0.49 22.50
CA ALA A 44 -11.41 0.42 21.89
C ALA A 44 -10.72 1.47 21.00
N PHE A 45 -9.63 2.08 21.48
CA PHE A 45 -8.87 3.06 20.72
C PHE A 45 -8.26 2.45 19.45
N VAL A 46 -7.61 1.29 19.57
CA VAL A 46 -6.94 0.62 18.44
C VAL A 46 -7.95 0.14 17.39
N VAL A 47 -9.11 -0.39 17.80
CA VAL A 47 -10.19 -0.78 16.89
C VAL A 47 -10.76 0.44 16.18
N HIS A 48 -11.04 1.53 16.90
CA HIS A 48 -11.61 2.74 16.34
C HIS A 48 -10.68 3.43 15.33
N THR A 49 -9.37 3.45 15.63
CA THR A 49 -8.36 4.14 14.81
C THR A 49 -7.71 3.25 13.75
N ARG A 50 -7.97 1.94 13.77
CA ARG A 50 -7.36 0.93 12.88
C ARG A 50 -5.82 0.93 12.88
N LEU A 51 -5.20 1.24 14.01
CA LEU A 51 -3.72 1.32 14.12
C LEU A 51 -2.99 0.03 13.72
N TRP A 52 -3.64 -1.13 13.80
CA TRP A 52 -3.08 -2.41 13.34
C TRP A 52 -2.71 -2.42 11.85
N GLU A 53 -3.42 -1.65 11.02
CA GLU A 53 -3.12 -1.57 9.58
C GLU A 53 -1.77 -0.90 9.33
N GLU A 54 -1.38 0.07 10.17
CA GLU A 54 -0.09 0.75 10.07
C GLU A 54 1.10 -0.18 10.39
N PHE A 55 0.96 -1.13 11.32
CA PHE A 55 2.03 -2.09 11.62
C PHE A 55 2.30 -3.08 10.48
N ARG A 56 1.39 -3.18 9.49
CA ARG A 56 1.58 -4.01 8.29
C ARG A 56 2.37 -3.31 7.20
N VAL A 57 2.61 -2.00 7.34
CA VAL A 57 3.34 -1.19 6.36
C VAL A 57 4.80 -1.64 6.30
N LYS A 58 5.31 -1.85 5.08
CA LYS A 58 6.71 -2.24 4.89
C LYS A 58 7.63 -1.06 5.18
N ILE A 59 8.87 -1.35 5.58
CA ILE A 59 9.89 -0.32 5.82
C ILE A 59 10.08 0.63 4.63
N ASP A 60 10.01 0.11 3.41
CA ASP A 60 10.18 0.90 2.18
C ASP A 60 8.99 1.84 1.94
N ASP A 61 7.80 1.49 2.43
CA ASP A 61 6.60 2.32 2.34
C ASP A 61 6.55 3.35 3.47
N LEU A 62 7.02 2.98 4.67
CA LEU A 62 7.14 3.91 5.79
C LEU A 62 8.10 5.07 5.44
N HIS A 63 9.25 4.74 4.88
CA HIS A 63 10.22 5.73 4.44
C HIS A 63 10.04 6.17 2.98
N ASP A 64 8.83 6.05 2.40
CA ASP A 64 8.65 6.44 1.01
C ASP A 64 9.06 7.90 0.79
N ILE A 65 9.70 8.17 -0.34
CA ILE A 65 10.29 9.47 -0.66
C ILE A 65 9.28 10.62 -0.55
N PRO A 66 8.02 10.48 -1.02
CA PRO A 66 6.98 11.49 -0.81
C PRO A 66 6.68 11.79 0.65
N ALA A 67 6.60 10.76 1.49
CA ALA A 67 6.34 10.91 2.92
C ALA A 67 7.45 11.71 3.60
N GLN A 68 8.70 11.39 3.24
CA GLN A 68 9.88 12.10 3.72
C GLN A 68 9.96 13.54 3.18
N GLY A 69 9.61 13.77 1.90
CA GLY A 69 9.55 15.08 1.27
C GLY A 69 8.55 16.03 1.94
N ILE A 70 7.36 15.53 2.29
CA ILE A 70 6.35 16.31 3.05
C ILE A 70 6.87 16.73 4.41
N VAL A 71 7.56 15.83 5.12
CA VAL A 71 8.15 16.13 6.42
C VAL A 71 9.21 17.21 6.28
N VAL A 72 10.11 17.12 5.28
CA VAL A 72 11.16 18.12 5.07
C VAL A 72 10.61 19.48 4.60
N ALA A 73 9.66 19.50 3.64
CA ALA A 73 9.03 20.73 3.16
C ALA A 73 8.36 21.52 4.30
N ARG A 74 7.71 20.79 5.22
CA ARG A 74 7.03 21.39 6.38
C ARG A 74 8.00 21.71 7.53
N GLN A 75 9.23 21.19 7.52
CA GLN A 75 10.25 21.47 8.54
C GLN A 75 11.03 22.77 8.28
N LYS A 76 11.10 23.23 7.03
CA LYS A 76 11.77 24.49 6.66
C LYS A 76 10.90 25.69 7.02
N HIS A 77 10.88 26.02 8.31
CA HIS A 77 10.22 27.22 8.84
C HIS A 77 11.10 28.46 8.67
N VAL A 78 11.15 29.02 7.46
CA VAL A 78 11.31 30.47 7.27
C VAL A 78 9.89 31.02 7.06
N VAL A 79 9.16 31.28 8.14
CA VAL A 79 7.91 32.04 8.08
C VAL A 79 8.28 33.47 8.45
N LEU A 80 8.24 34.40 7.49
CA LEU A 80 8.64 35.80 7.68
C LEU A 80 10.11 35.97 8.10
N GLY A 81 11.04 35.16 7.60
CA GLY A 81 12.48 35.37 7.83
C GLY A 81 13.01 34.90 9.19
N ARG A 82 12.19 34.32 10.08
CA ARG A 82 12.63 33.87 11.42
C ARG A 82 12.49 32.36 11.60
N ALA A 83 13.57 31.73 12.08
CA ALA A 83 13.55 30.34 12.54
C ALA A 83 12.72 30.23 13.83
N ILE A 84 11.66 29.44 13.81
CA ILE A 84 10.80 29.25 14.99
C ILE A 84 11.39 28.13 15.85
N ALA A 85 11.87 28.47 17.04
CA ALA A 85 12.18 27.49 18.07
C ALA A 85 10.86 26.99 18.71
N ASP A 86 10.42 25.79 18.36
CA ASP A 86 9.23 25.17 18.96
C ASP A 86 9.62 24.39 20.25
N PRO A 87 9.11 24.77 21.44
CA PRO A 87 9.46 24.11 22.71
C PRO A 87 9.04 22.63 22.77
N ARG A 88 8.09 22.21 21.93
CA ARG A 88 7.65 20.80 21.82
C ARG A 88 8.79 19.84 21.57
N ARG A 89 9.79 20.25 20.79
CA ARG A 89 10.97 19.43 20.49
C ARG A 89 11.72 19.05 21.77
N VAL A 90 11.98 20.02 22.64
CA VAL A 90 12.73 19.79 23.89
C VAL A 90 11.93 18.88 24.81
N LEU A 91 10.62 19.11 24.94
CA LEU A 91 9.74 18.30 25.79
C LEU A 91 9.64 16.84 25.30
N ILE A 92 9.56 16.61 23.99
CA ILE A 92 9.57 15.26 23.42
C ILE A 92 10.91 14.57 23.62
N MET A 93 12.03 15.28 23.44
CA MET A 93 13.36 14.74 23.71
C MET A 93 13.54 14.41 25.19
N LEU A 94 13.08 15.29 26.08
CA LEU A 94 13.08 15.05 27.53
C LEU A 94 12.26 13.80 27.88
N SER A 95 11.13 13.57 27.20
CA SER A 95 10.35 12.34 27.40
C SER A 95 11.12 11.07 27.00
N MET A 96 11.96 11.12 25.96
CA MET A 96 12.80 9.97 25.57
C MET A 96 13.95 9.73 26.53
N TRP A 97 14.49 10.81 27.12
CA TRP A 97 15.42 10.69 28.23
C TRP A 97 14.76 10.06 29.45
N ALA A 98 13.52 10.44 29.77
CA ALA A 98 12.75 9.84 30.86
C ALA A 98 12.38 8.35 30.59
N GLU A 99 12.23 7.95 29.33
CA GLU A 99 12.02 6.53 28.95
C GLU A 99 13.20 5.64 29.36
N LEU A 100 14.44 6.16 29.39
CA LEU A 100 15.66 5.41 29.71
C LEU A 100 15.61 4.79 31.13
N PRO A 101 15.44 5.57 32.22
CA PRO A 101 15.19 5.00 33.54
C PRO A 101 13.76 4.46 33.66
N GLY A 102 12.77 5.05 32.96
CA GLY A 102 11.36 4.68 33.10
C GLY A 102 11.05 3.22 32.73
N PHE A 103 11.55 2.74 31.59
CA PHE A 103 11.37 1.32 31.21
C PHE A 103 12.20 0.36 32.03
N SER A 104 13.25 0.85 32.69
CA SER A 104 14.11 0.04 33.56
C SER A 104 13.67 0.11 35.03
N TYR A 105 12.65 0.91 35.35
CA TYR A 105 12.30 1.26 36.72
C TYR A 105 11.90 0.05 37.57
N LEU A 106 10.94 -0.75 37.10
CA LEU A 106 10.50 -1.96 37.80
C LEU A 106 11.66 -2.94 38.09
N PRO A 107 12.45 -3.40 37.09
CA PRO A 107 13.52 -4.34 37.38
C PRO A 107 14.65 -3.75 38.23
N LEU A 108 14.94 -2.43 38.12
CA LEU A 108 15.87 -1.75 39.03
C LEU A 108 15.35 -1.73 40.46
N GLN A 109 14.05 -1.45 40.65
CA GLN A 109 13.41 -1.43 41.96
C GLN A 109 13.40 -2.81 42.61
N LEU A 110 13.18 -3.88 41.84
CA LEU A 110 13.27 -5.25 42.33
C LEU A 110 14.69 -5.66 42.71
N LEU A 111 15.71 -5.28 41.92
CA LEU A 111 17.11 -5.49 42.27
C LEU A 111 17.49 -4.78 43.58
N TYR A 112 16.98 -3.55 43.77
CA TYR A 112 17.21 -2.80 45.00
C TYR A 112 16.47 -3.41 46.19
N TYR A 113 15.21 -3.83 45.99
CA TYR A 113 14.39 -4.49 46.99
C TYR A 113 15.01 -5.83 47.44
N GLU A 114 15.54 -6.64 46.53
CA GLU A 114 16.24 -7.89 46.85
C GLU A 114 17.46 -7.66 47.77
N ARG A 115 18.08 -6.47 47.68
CA ARG A 115 19.26 -6.11 48.48
C ARG A 115 18.93 -5.45 49.83
N TYR A 116 17.90 -4.62 49.88
CA TYR A 116 17.62 -3.75 51.03
C TYR A 116 16.25 -3.99 51.69
N GLY A 117 15.41 -4.86 51.12
CA GLY A 117 14.06 -5.16 51.60
C GLY A 117 13.06 -4.01 51.45
N VAL A 118 13.45 -2.91 50.80
CA VAL A 118 12.64 -1.69 50.60
C VAL A 118 12.82 -1.19 49.17
N PHE A 119 11.84 -0.44 48.66
CA PHE A 119 11.95 0.22 47.35
C PHE A 119 12.82 1.49 47.43
N ALA A 120 13.63 1.73 46.40
CA ALA A 120 14.47 2.92 46.30
C ALA A 120 13.64 4.17 46.03
N PHE A 121 14.08 5.32 46.56
CA PHE A 121 13.49 6.63 46.29
C PHE A 121 11.99 6.72 46.60
N ALA A 122 11.53 6.06 47.67
CA ALA A 122 10.18 6.24 48.18
C ALA A 122 9.94 7.74 48.42
N SER A 123 8.91 8.29 47.77
CA SER A 123 8.54 9.68 48.01
C SER A 123 7.92 9.85 49.39
N THR A 124 7.96 11.06 49.94
CA THR A 124 7.21 11.38 51.16
C THR A 124 5.71 11.52 50.85
N PRO A 125 4.80 11.29 51.82
CA PRO A 125 3.36 11.48 51.63
C PRO A 125 3.01 12.87 51.08
N LEU A 126 3.63 13.93 51.64
CA LEU A 126 3.44 15.32 51.22
C LEU A 126 3.85 15.54 49.75
N MET A 127 4.96 14.94 49.34
CA MET A 127 5.44 15.04 47.97
C MET A 127 4.49 14.33 46.98
N GLN A 128 3.83 13.24 47.39
CA GLN A 128 2.80 12.60 46.54
C GLN A 128 1.56 13.48 46.39
N VAL A 129 1.07 14.08 47.48
CA VAL A 129 -0.07 15.00 47.41
C VAL A 129 0.25 16.18 46.51
N TYR A 130 1.44 16.76 46.63
CA TYR A 130 1.89 17.85 45.77
C TYR A 130 1.98 17.42 44.29
N LYS A 131 2.58 16.27 43.99
CA LYS A 131 2.66 15.71 42.63
C LYS A 131 1.28 15.53 42.00
N VAL A 132 0.37 14.86 42.71
CA VAL A 132 -1.01 14.61 42.23
C VAL A 132 -1.76 15.92 42.05
N GLY A 133 -1.73 16.80 43.05
CA GLY A 133 -2.45 18.08 43.03
C GLY A 133 -1.99 18.99 41.91
N LEU A 134 -0.68 19.19 41.77
CA LEU A 134 -0.10 20.05 40.73
C LEU A 134 -0.42 19.52 39.33
N LEU A 135 -0.17 18.24 39.06
CA LEU A 135 -0.35 17.65 37.73
C LEU A 135 -1.83 17.56 37.33
N THR A 136 -2.71 17.28 38.30
CA THR A 136 -4.16 17.31 38.08
C THR A 136 -4.67 18.74 37.88
N GLY A 137 -4.12 19.72 38.59
CA GLY A 137 -4.40 21.14 38.33
C GLY A 137 -4.01 21.56 36.91
N ILE A 138 -2.83 21.14 36.43
CA ILE A 138 -2.41 21.36 35.03
C ILE A 138 -3.35 20.65 34.05
N PHE A 139 -3.74 19.40 34.33
CA PHE A 139 -4.69 18.67 33.49
C PHE A 139 -6.06 19.36 33.41
N ALA A 140 -6.58 19.84 34.54
CA ALA A 140 -7.80 20.62 34.61
C ALA A 140 -7.68 21.95 33.83
N LEU A 141 -6.55 22.65 33.93
CA LEU A 141 -6.27 23.86 33.14
C LEU A 141 -6.25 23.57 31.63
N ILE A 142 -5.73 22.43 31.20
CA ILE A 142 -5.79 21.98 29.80
C ILE A 142 -7.24 21.74 29.36
N GLY A 143 -8.08 21.18 30.23
CA GLY A 143 -9.51 21.00 30.00
C GLY A 143 -10.25 22.33 29.89
N LEU A 144 -10.07 23.22 30.86
CA LEU A 144 -10.72 24.54 30.90
C LEU A 144 -10.31 25.42 29.72
N SER A 145 -9.03 25.43 29.35
CA SER A 145 -8.54 26.15 28.17
C SER A 145 -9.09 25.60 26.85
N ALA A 146 -9.56 24.34 26.82
CA ALA A 146 -10.29 23.80 25.68
C ALA A 146 -11.66 24.44 25.49
N VAL A 147 -12.34 24.70 26.60
CA VAL A 147 -13.70 25.25 26.63
C VAL A 147 -13.68 26.76 26.38
N ALA A 148 -12.73 27.48 27.00
CA ALA A 148 -12.69 28.95 26.96
C ALA A 148 -12.31 29.56 25.60
N ARG A 149 -11.77 28.79 24.64
CA ARG A 149 -11.40 29.17 23.26
C ARG A 149 -10.67 30.53 23.07
N ARG A 150 -9.97 31.06 24.07
CA ARG A 150 -9.18 32.31 23.93
C ARG A 150 -7.87 32.05 23.17
N GLY A 151 -7.57 32.86 22.15
CA GLY A 151 -6.41 32.72 21.26
C GLY A 151 -5.04 32.45 21.94
N PRO A 152 -4.60 33.20 22.95
CA PRO A 152 -3.30 32.95 23.59
C PRO A 152 -3.28 31.65 24.41
N LEU A 153 -4.40 31.29 25.04
CA LEU A 153 -4.52 30.06 25.83
C LEU A 153 -4.52 28.82 24.94
N THR A 154 -5.09 28.89 23.72
CA THR A 154 -5.04 27.76 22.78
C THR A 154 -3.62 27.49 22.30
N VAL A 155 -2.81 28.54 22.06
CA VAL A 155 -1.39 28.41 21.70
C VAL A 155 -0.57 27.83 22.86
N LEU A 156 -0.74 28.36 24.07
CA LEU A 156 -0.05 27.87 25.27
C LEU A 156 -0.40 26.40 25.55
N ARG A 157 -1.69 26.04 25.44
CA ARG A 157 -2.17 24.67 25.58
C ARG A 157 -1.51 23.74 24.57
N ALA A 158 -1.55 24.09 23.28
CA ALA A 158 -1.08 23.23 22.19
C ALA A 158 0.45 23.09 22.15
N LYS A 159 1.19 24.17 22.44
CA LYS A 159 2.66 24.20 22.32
C LYS A 159 3.41 23.86 23.59
N VAL A 160 2.82 24.05 24.78
CA VAL A 160 3.54 23.91 26.05
C VAL A 160 2.84 22.93 27.00
N LEU A 161 1.60 23.22 27.42
CA LEU A 161 0.97 22.45 28.50
C LEU A 161 0.73 20.99 28.12
N LEU A 162 0.15 20.74 26.93
CA LEU A 162 -0.19 19.40 26.49
C LEU A 162 1.06 18.53 26.23
N PRO A 163 2.10 18.99 25.50
CA PRO A 163 3.37 18.26 25.39
C PRO A 163 4.08 18.06 26.73
N CYS A 164 4.05 19.06 27.62
CA CYS A 164 4.67 18.93 28.94
C CYS A 164 4.05 17.79 29.74
N LEU A 165 2.72 17.75 29.82
CA LEU A 165 2.01 16.73 30.60
C LEU A 165 1.97 15.35 29.90
N CYS A 166 1.67 15.32 28.60
CA CYS A 166 1.48 14.08 27.84
C CYS A 166 2.78 13.44 27.33
N ASP A 167 3.89 14.19 27.28
CA ASP A 167 5.21 13.67 26.90
C ASP A 167 6.16 13.61 28.08
N ALA A 168 6.60 14.77 28.57
CA ALA A 168 7.72 14.87 29.52
C ALA A 168 7.36 14.34 30.91
N LEU A 169 6.18 14.73 31.43
CA LEU A 169 5.72 14.36 32.77
C LEU A 169 4.78 13.15 32.78
N TYR A 170 4.60 12.48 31.64
CA TYR A 170 3.63 11.40 31.49
C TYR A 170 3.83 10.26 32.49
N LEU A 171 5.04 9.70 32.56
CA LEU A 171 5.36 8.61 33.48
C LEU A 171 5.16 9.00 34.95
N VAL A 172 5.53 10.23 35.30
CA VAL A 172 5.37 10.76 36.67
C VAL A 172 3.89 10.90 37.01
N TYR A 173 3.10 11.50 36.11
CA TYR A 173 1.68 11.72 36.38
C TYR A 173 0.88 10.42 36.39
N THR A 174 1.11 9.52 35.42
CA THR A 174 0.45 8.22 35.39
C THR A 174 0.75 7.41 36.65
N SER A 175 2.00 7.39 37.12
CA SER A 175 2.35 6.70 38.37
C SER A 175 1.64 7.34 39.58
N ALA A 176 1.60 8.67 39.65
CA ALA A 176 0.92 9.38 40.73
C ALA A 176 -0.60 9.12 40.75
N ILE A 177 -1.27 9.04 39.59
CA ILE A 177 -2.70 8.68 39.52
C ILE A 177 -2.91 7.23 39.95
N LEU A 178 -2.02 6.31 39.55
CA LEU A 178 -2.10 4.91 39.95
C LEU A 178 -1.88 4.71 41.45
N ASP A 179 -1.00 5.50 42.07
CA ASP A 179 -0.82 5.50 43.53
C ASP A 179 -2.11 5.92 44.26
N VAL A 180 -2.85 6.90 43.71
CA VAL A 180 -4.17 7.30 44.24
C VAL A 180 -5.20 6.18 44.03
N LEU A 181 -5.29 5.64 42.82
CA LEU A 181 -6.24 4.58 42.46
C LEU A 181 -6.07 3.35 43.36
N ALA A 182 -4.82 2.95 43.57
CA ALA A 182 -4.50 1.77 44.34
C ALA A 182 -4.32 2.03 45.84
N CYS A 183 -4.43 3.29 46.30
CA CYS A 183 -4.07 3.70 47.65
C CYS A 183 -2.69 3.13 48.05
N ALA A 184 -1.68 3.33 47.21
CA ALA A 184 -0.35 2.77 47.38
C ALA A 184 0.53 3.65 48.29
N ALA A 185 1.43 3.03 49.04
CA ALA A 185 2.36 3.77 49.90
C ALA A 185 3.28 4.69 49.08
N PRO A 186 3.50 5.95 49.52
CA PRO A 186 3.14 6.54 50.83
C PRO A 186 1.76 7.24 50.88
N PHE A 187 0.91 7.12 49.84
CA PHE A 187 -0.36 7.84 49.76
C PHE A 187 -1.41 7.31 50.75
N ASP A 188 -1.28 6.06 51.17
CA ASP A 188 -2.10 5.44 52.22
C ASP A 188 -1.93 6.06 53.61
N GLU A 189 -0.83 6.79 53.85
CA GLU A 189 -0.58 7.52 55.09
C GLU A 189 -1.21 8.92 55.10
N VAL A 190 -1.66 9.43 53.95
CA VAL A 190 -2.23 10.77 53.82
C VAL A 190 -3.63 10.81 54.42
N ARG A 191 -3.83 11.68 55.42
CA ARG A 191 -5.14 11.92 56.04
C ARG A 191 -5.89 13.03 55.31
N LEU A 192 -6.99 12.69 54.64
CA LEU A 192 -7.92 13.61 53.98
C LEU A 192 -9.22 13.66 54.79
N GLY A 193 -9.51 14.82 55.41
CA GLY A 193 -10.69 14.96 56.26
C GLY A 193 -10.68 14.05 57.49
N GLY A 194 -9.50 13.79 58.06
CA GLY A 194 -9.30 12.96 59.25
C GLY A 194 -9.09 11.46 58.99
N ALA A 195 -9.40 10.95 57.81
CA ALA A 195 -9.29 9.52 57.44
C ALA A 195 -8.31 9.29 56.28
N THR A 196 -7.78 8.07 56.15
CA THR A 196 -6.88 7.68 55.04
C THR A 196 -7.67 7.07 53.87
N CYS A 197 -7.04 6.97 52.69
CA CYS A 197 -7.66 6.23 51.57
C CYS A 197 -7.77 4.72 51.83
N ALA A 198 -7.07 4.19 52.85
CA ALA A 198 -7.05 2.78 53.20
C ALA A 198 -8.26 2.34 54.04
N CYS A 199 -9.07 3.29 54.55
CA CYS A 199 -10.31 3.01 55.29
C CYS A 199 -11.34 2.30 54.40
N ARG A 200 -12.12 1.38 55.00
CA ARG A 200 -13.15 0.57 54.31
C ARG A 200 -14.14 1.43 53.51
N ASP A 201 -14.59 2.54 54.09
CA ASP A 201 -15.63 3.40 53.50
C ASP A 201 -15.06 4.39 52.46
N ARG A 202 -13.74 4.51 52.36
CA ARG A 202 -13.05 5.49 51.49
C ARG A 202 -12.33 4.87 50.30
N VAL A 203 -11.91 3.61 50.41
CA VAL A 203 -11.06 2.97 49.38
C VAL A 203 -11.73 2.91 48.00
N TRP A 204 -13.01 2.51 47.93
CA TRP A 204 -13.73 2.42 46.65
C TRP A 204 -14.06 3.77 46.02
N PRO A 205 -14.55 4.79 46.76
CA PRO A 205 -14.69 6.14 46.22
C PRO A 205 -13.38 6.73 45.67
N VAL A 206 -12.27 6.57 46.41
CA VAL A 206 -10.96 7.06 45.97
C VAL A 206 -10.47 6.29 44.75
N ALA A 207 -10.61 4.96 44.73
CA ALA A 207 -10.28 4.12 43.58
C ALA A 207 -11.10 4.49 42.34
N ALA A 208 -12.40 4.74 42.48
CA ALA A 208 -13.28 5.16 41.39
C ALA A 208 -12.87 6.53 40.83
N ALA A 209 -12.55 7.50 41.70
CA ALA A 209 -12.04 8.81 41.28
C ALA A 209 -10.69 8.69 40.55
N GLY A 210 -9.76 7.89 41.09
CA GLY A 210 -8.47 7.59 40.46
C GLY A 210 -8.62 6.89 39.10
N ALA A 211 -9.54 5.92 39.00
CA ALA A 211 -9.85 5.22 37.75
C ALA A 211 -10.43 6.16 36.68
N GLY A 212 -11.37 7.03 37.06
CA GLY A 212 -11.93 8.05 36.17
C GLY A 212 -10.85 8.99 35.64
N LEU A 213 -9.98 9.49 36.52
CA LEU A 213 -8.86 10.36 36.15
C LEU A 213 -7.84 9.64 35.26
N PHE A 214 -7.47 8.40 35.58
CA PHE A 214 -6.57 7.57 34.78
C PHE A 214 -7.12 7.34 33.37
N GLY A 215 -8.38 6.92 33.25
CA GLY A 215 -9.03 6.68 31.96
C GLY A 215 -9.09 7.95 31.11
N ALA A 216 -9.49 9.08 31.71
CA ALA A 216 -9.56 10.37 31.03
C ALA A 216 -8.18 10.85 30.56
N PHE A 217 -7.16 10.78 31.42
CA PHE A 217 -5.80 11.22 31.09
C PHE A 217 -5.16 10.32 30.03
N TYR A 218 -5.30 8.99 30.15
CA TYR A 218 -4.76 8.03 29.20
C TYR A 218 -5.37 8.19 27.82
N LEU A 219 -6.71 8.29 27.73
CA LEU A 219 -7.40 8.52 26.46
C LEU A 219 -7.02 9.88 25.85
N THR A 220 -6.97 10.94 26.66
CA THR A 220 -6.54 12.27 26.20
C THR A 220 -5.14 12.22 25.63
N THR A 221 -4.22 11.48 26.26
CA THR A 221 -2.85 11.31 25.77
C THR A 221 -2.83 10.55 24.44
N LEU A 222 -3.59 9.46 24.29
CA LEU A 222 -3.69 8.72 23.02
C LEU A 222 -4.23 9.59 21.88
N VAL A 223 -5.28 10.37 22.14
CA VAL A 223 -5.84 11.33 21.18
C VAL A 223 -4.83 12.44 20.85
N TYR A 224 -4.10 12.93 21.85
CA TYR A 224 -3.01 13.89 21.63
C TYR A 224 -1.93 13.32 20.72
N LYS A 225 -1.46 12.09 20.96
CA LYS A 225 -0.45 11.43 20.12
C LYS A 225 -0.91 11.23 18.68
N LEU A 226 -2.19 10.90 18.49
CA LEU A 226 -2.81 10.78 17.18
C LEU A 226 -2.77 12.13 16.45
N ARG A 227 -3.19 13.22 17.10
CA ARG A 227 -3.20 14.58 16.51
C ARG A 227 -1.80 15.14 16.28
N LEU A 228 -0.85 14.88 17.19
CA LEU A 228 0.54 15.28 17.03
C LEU A 228 1.15 14.69 15.74
N SER A 229 0.65 13.54 15.29
CA SER A 229 1.08 12.95 14.02
C SER A 229 0.63 13.71 12.77
N ASP A 230 -0.43 14.53 12.88
CA ASP A 230 -0.91 15.40 11.82
C ASP A 230 -0.19 16.77 11.82
N GLU A 231 0.33 17.20 12.98
CA GLU A 231 1.03 18.48 13.16
C GLU A 231 2.53 18.39 12.80
N VAL A 232 2.82 18.31 11.51
CA VAL A 232 4.18 18.14 10.96
C VAL A 232 5.14 19.30 11.33
N PHE A 233 4.62 20.46 11.68
CA PHE A 233 5.40 21.67 12.00
C PHE A 233 6.07 21.64 13.38
N ALA A 234 5.66 20.73 14.28
CA ALA A 234 6.08 20.74 15.68
C ALA A 234 7.44 20.09 15.94
N THR A 235 7.88 19.16 15.09
CA THR A 235 9.02 18.27 15.37
C THR A 235 9.90 18.02 14.14
N GLN A 236 11.21 18.22 14.29
CA GLN A 236 12.22 17.99 13.23
C GLN A 236 12.43 16.50 12.87
N PHE A 237 11.77 15.60 13.59
CA PHE A 237 11.70 14.18 13.31
C PHE A 237 10.31 13.69 13.68
N ARG A 238 9.81 12.68 12.97
CA ARG A 238 8.48 12.11 13.23
C ARG A 238 8.58 10.61 13.45
N TYR A 239 7.86 10.11 14.45
CA TYR A 239 7.60 8.68 14.55
C TYR A 239 6.32 8.29 13.81
N GLN A 240 6.27 7.07 13.30
CA GLN A 240 5.02 6.46 12.86
C GLN A 240 3.96 6.55 13.97
N THR A 241 2.72 6.88 13.62
CA THR A 241 1.65 7.17 14.57
C THR A 241 1.37 5.98 15.50
N SER A 242 1.19 4.80 14.91
CA SER A 242 1.13 3.50 15.60
C SER A 242 2.29 3.26 16.56
N PHE A 243 3.53 3.59 16.16
CA PHE A 243 4.68 3.48 17.06
C PHE A 243 4.59 4.47 18.23
N SER A 244 4.17 5.72 17.99
CA SER A 244 3.98 6.71 19.05
C SER A 244 2.92 6.27 20.07
N SER A 245 1.80 5.72 19.61
CA SER A 245 0.76 5.15 20.48
C SER A 245 1.24 3.91 21.25
N LEU A 246 2.00 3.04 20.59
CA LEU A 246 2.61 1.86 21.23
C LEU A 246 3.57 2.25 22.36
N MET A 247 4.34 3.33 22.18
CA MET A 247 5.21 3.86 23.24
C MET A 247 4.40 4.34 24.44
N THR A 248 3.29 5.05 24.22
CA THR A 248 2.38 5.44 25.33
C THR A 248 1.80 4.22 26.03
N MET A 249 1.35 3.19 25.28
CA MET A 249 0.87 1.92 25.86
C MET A 249 1.93 1.23 26.71
N THR A 250 3.17 1.19 26.22
CA THR A 250 4.30 0.57 26.93
C THR A 250 4.66 1.33 28.21
N ARG A 251 4.66 2.67 28.16
CA ARG A 251 4.86 3.54 29.34
C ARG A 251 3.79 3.25 30.40
N THR A 252 2.51 3.18 30.02
CA THR A 252 1.41 2.86 30.94
C THR A 252 1.55 1.46 31.53
N ALA A 253 1.84 0.46 30.70
CA ALA A 253 2.02 -0.92 31.16
C ALA A 253 3.19 -1.05 32.14
N SER A 254 4.27 -0.27 31.96
CA SER A 254 5.41 -0.23 32.88
C SER A 254 5.01 0.34 34.24
N CYS A 255 4.24 1.45 34.27
CA CYS A 255 3.71 2.01 35.52
C CYS A 255 2.76 1.03 36.22
N LEU A 256 1.82 0.43 35.48
CA LEU A 256 0.90 -0.58 36.01
C LEU A 256 1.63 -1.79 36.59
N GLY A 257 2.66 -2.28 35.89
CA GLY A 257 3.50 -3.38 36.35
C GLY A 257 4.19 -3.05 37.67
N PHE A 258 4.76 -1.84 37.79
CA PHE A 258 5.36 -1.39 39.05
C PHE A 258 4.33 -1.33 40.19
N THR A 259 3.20 -0.65 39.99
CA THR A 259 2.15 -0.54 41.01
C THR A 259 1.64 -1.92 41.44
N THR A 260 1.43 -2.84 40.48
CA THR A 260 0.99 -4.21 40.77
C THR A 260 2.00 -4.94 41.64
N VAL A 261 3.29 -4.88 41.30
CA VAL A 261 4.36 -5.55 42.04
C VAL A 261 4.54 -4.95 43.44
N ALA A 262 4.50 -3.63 43.56
CA ALA A 262 4.56 -2.93 44.85
C ALA A 262 3.35 -3.23 45.75
N LEU A 263 2.22 -3.64 45.17
CA LEU A 263 1.04 -4.06 45.94
C LEU A 263 1.10 -5.53 46.38
N LEU A 264 1.76 -6.40 45.62
CA LEU A 264 1.83 -7.84 45.88
C LEU A 264 3.04 -8.25 46.75
N LEU A 265 4.09 -7.44 46.81
CA LEU A 265 5.24 -7.66 47.68
C LEU A 265 5.01 -7.01 49.06
N PRO A 266 4.82 -7.81 50.14
CA PRO A 266 4.89 -7.28 51.49
C PRO A 266 6.34 -6.83 51.80
N PRO A 267 6.55 -5.88 52.72
CA PRO A 267 7.88 -5.43 53.10
C PRO A 267 8.68 -6.55 53.79
N GLY A 268 9.96 -6.70 53.45
CA GLY A 268 10.88 -7.67 54.06
C GLY A 268 10.89 -9.08 53.46
N GLU A 269 10.01 -9.40 52.49
CA GLU A 269 9.97 -10.72 51.84
C GLU A 269 10.29 -10.62 50.34
N SER A 270 11.43 -11.16 49.91
CA SER A 270 11.72 -11.32 48.48
C SER A 270 11.04 -12.58 47.94
N LYS A 271 10.30 -12.43 46.83
CA LYS A 271 9.64 -13.55 46.14
C LYS A 271 10.32 -13.77 44.79
N PRO A 272 11.20 -14.77 44.64
CA PRO A 272 11.96 -14.97 43.40
C PRO A 272 11.05 -15.19 42.18
N ALA A 273 9.87 -15.79 42.37
CA ALA A 273 8.86 -15.92 41.32
C ALA A 273 8.43 -14.56 40.73
N ILE A 274 8.28 -13.53 41.56
CA ILE A 274 7.91 -12.18 41.09
C ILE A 274 9.06 -11.59 40.26
N ASN A 275 10.31 -11.77 40.69
CA ASN A 275 11.48 -11.33 39.93
C ASN A 275 11.56 -12.01 38.55
N TYR A 276 11.34 -13.33 38.48
CA TYR A 276 11.32 -14.07 37.22
C TYR A 276 10.21 -13.60 36.28
N VAL A 277 8.98 -13.45 36.79
CA VAL A 277 7.84 -13.03 35.98
C VAL A 277 8.00 -11.59 35.52
N ALA A 278 8.29 -10.65 36.43
CA ALA A 278 8.44 -9.24 36.11
C ALA A 278 9.63 -9.00 35.17
N GLY A 279 10.79 -9.59 35.48
CA GLY A 279 11.99 -9.52 34.65
C GLY A 279 11.79 -10.16 33.28
N GLY A 280 11.21 -11.35 33.23
CA GLY A 280 10.95 -12.08 31.98
C GLY A 280 9.96 -11.37 31.06
N VAL A 281 8.81 -10.94 31.58
CA VAL A 281 7.79 -10.22 30.80
C VAL A 281 8.35 -8.90 30.26
N ASN A 282 9.03 -8.11 31.12
CA ASN A 282 9.61 -6.85 30.70
C ASN A 282 10.72 -7.05 29.65
N LEU A 283 11.57 -8.06 29.81
CA LEU A 283 12.58 -8.45 28.83
C LEU A 283 11.94 -8.80 27.48
N CYS A 284 10.88 -9.61 27.45
CA CYS A 284 10.20 -9.99 26.22
C CYS A 284 9.62 -8.77 25.48
N ILE A 285 8.95 -7.87 26.19
CA ILE A 285 8.36 -6.65 25.62
C ILE A 285 9.46 -5.76 25.04
N MET A 286 10.50 -5.47 25.83
CA MET A 286 11.57 -4.54 25.44
C MET A 286 12.46 -5.12 24.34
N ALA A 287 12.72 -6.43 24.33
CA ALA A 287 13.42 -7.09 23.24
C ALA A 287 12.60 -7.06 21.95
N GLY A 288 11.29 -7.22 22.03
CA GLY A 288 10.36 -7.05 20.91
C GLY A 288 10.41 -5.63 20.33
N LEU A 289 10.37 -4.61 21.19
CA LEU A 289 10.49 -3.20 20.80
C LEU A 289 11.87 -2.86 20.24
N LEU A 290 12.95 -3.39 20.82
CA LEU A 290 14.31 -3.23 20.31
C LEU A 290 14.44 -3.81 18.90
N ARG A 291 13.93 -5.03 18.69
CA ARG A 291 13.88 -5.68 17.38
C ARG A 291 13.05 -4.89 16.38
N TYR A 292 11.88 -4.39 16.80
CA TYR A 292 11.04 -3.54 15.96
C TYR A 292 11.76 -2.25 15.56
N ASN A 293 12.34 -1.54 16.53
CA ASN A 293 13.09 -0.29 16.30
C ASN A 293 14.27 -0.51 15.35
N TYR A 294 15.05 -1.57 15.55
CA TYR A 294 16.16 -1.92 14.67
C TYR A 294 15.69 -2.26 13.24
N ARG A 295 14.61 -3.05 13.13
CA ARG A 295 14.12 -3.53 11.83
C ARG A 295 13.47 -2.43 11.02
N PHE A 296 12.58 -1.64 11.62
CA PHE A 296 11.71 -0.68 10.92
C PHE A 296 12.19 0.76 10.99
N GLN A 297 13.09 1.11 11.92
CA GLN A 297 13.65 2.46 12.06
C GLN A 297 12.55 3.53 12.03
N PRO A 298 11.58 3.52 12.97
CA PRO A 298 10.30 4.23 12.84
C PRO A 298 10.37 5.77 12.80
N CYS A 299 11.58 6.34 12.72
CA CYS A 299 11.87 7.76 12.55
C CYS A 299 11.85 8.22 11.09
N LEU A 300 11.14 9.32 10.83
CA LEU A 300 11.13 10.09 9.60
C LEU A 300 11.86 11.42 9.82
N GLY A 301 12.67 11.86 8.86
CA GLY A 301 13.44 13.12 8.94
C GLY A 301 14.74 12.99 9.74
N SER A 302 15.09 14.05 10.49
CA SER A 302 16.37 14.17 11.24
C SER A 302 16.39 13.41 12.57
N GLY A 303 15.93 12.15 12.53
CA GLY A 303 15.66 11.32 13.69
C GLY A 303 16.78 10.41 14.17
N LEU A 304 18.03 10.57 13.70
CA LEU A 304 19.13 9.63 14.03
C LEU A 304 19.38 9.52 15.53
N PHE A 305 19.54 10.67 16.19
CA PHE A 305 19.79 10.73 17.63
C PHE A 305 18.57 10.23 18.44
N PRO A 306 17.34 10.73 18.24
CA PRO A 306 16.14 10.20 18.90
C PRO A 306 15.96 8.68 18.75
N ASN A 307 16.22 8.16 17.55
CA ASN A 307 16.07 6.73 17.26
C ASN A 307 17.07 5.87 18.04
N ASN A 308 18.32 6.34 18.14
CA ASN A 308 19.35 5.67 18.92
C ASN A 308 19.11 5.79 20.42
N LEU A 309 18.62 6.94 20.90
CA LEU A 309 18.25 7.13 22.30
C LEU A 309 17.16 6.13 22.71
N ARG A 310 16.13 5.93 21.87
CA ARG A 310 15.11 4.90 22.13
C ARG A 310 15.64 3.47 22.06
N ALA A 311 16.50 3.16 21.08
CA ALA A 311 17.15 1.85 21.03
C ALA A 311 17.92 1.58 22.32
N LEU A 312 18.62 2.59 22.83
CA LEU A 312 19.33 2.52 24.10
C LEU A 312 18.37 2.27 25.25
N SER A 313 17.25 3.00 25.38
CA SER A 313 16.24 2.76 26.43
C SER A 313 15.71 1.32 26.45
N PHE A 314 15.46 0.73 25.28
CA PHE A 314 15.05 -0.67 25.21
C PHE A 314 16.15 -1.63 25.62
N LEU A 315 17.40 -1.37 25.20
CA LEU A 315 18.55 -2.18 25.62
C LEU A 315 18.79 -2.08 27.13
N THR A 316 18.77 -0.88 27.70
CA THR A 316 18.95 -0.67 29.15
C THR A 316 17.93 -1.49 29.92
N SER A 317 16.66 -1.45 29.52
CA SER A 317 15.61 -2.23 30.16
C SER A 317 15.80 -3.75 29.99
N CYS A 318 16.23 -4.21 28.81
CA CYS A 318 16.61 -5.62 28.61
C CYS A 318 17.78 -6.02 29.50
N TRP A 319 18.82 -5.19 29.59
CA TRP A 319 20.04 -5.43 30.34
C TRP A 319 19.74 -5.55 31.83
N VAL A 320 18.99 -4.60 32.39
CA VAL A 320 18.58 -4.64 33.80
C VAL A 320 17.66 -5.84 34.07
N SER A 321 16.71 -6.15 33.19
CA SER A 321 15.81 -7.30 33.37
C SER A 321 16.58 -8.63 33.35
N LEU A 322 17.56 -8.78 32.46
CA LEU A 322 18.47 -9.93 32.44
C LEU A 322 19.32 -10.00 33.71
N THR A 323 19.79 -8.83 34.19
CA THR A 323 20.57 -8.75 35.43
C THR A 323 19.72 -9.18 36.63
N LEU A 324 18.47 -8.73 36.73
CA LEU A 324 17.52 -9.16 37.76
C LEU A 324 17.35 -10.68 37.76
N VAL A 325 17.00 -11.26 36.60
CA VAL A 325 16.81 -12.72 36.49
C VAL A 325 18.10 -13.47 36.81
N GLY A 326 19.24 -12.98 36.32
CA GLY A 326 20.56 -13.58 36.56
C GLY A 326 20.97 -13.54 38.03
N VAL A 327 20.77 -12.41 38.71
CA VAL A 327 21.03 -12.26 40.16
C VAL A 327 20.13 -13.20 40.94
N THR A 328 18.82 -13.23 40.67
CA THR A 328 17.89 -14.12 41.38
C THR A 328 18.21 -15.61 41.14
N LEU A 329 18.67 -16.00 39.94
CA LEU A 329 19.11 -17.38 39.65
C LEU A 329 20.41 -17.76 40.35
N ALA A 330 21.37 -16.83 40.42
CA ALA A 330 22.72 -17.08 40.91
C ALA A 330 22.92 -16.73 42.39
N ALA A 331 21.91 -16.11 43.03
CA ALA A 331 21.90 -15.78 44.45
C ALA A 331 22.36 -16.92 45.39
N PRO A 332 22.04 -18.21 45.17
CA PRO A 332 22.53 -19.29 46.05
C PRO A 332 24.01 -19.67 45.83
N ILE A 333 24.66 -19.20 44.77
CA ILE A 333 25.98 -19.69 44.33
C ILE A 333 27.04 -18.58 44.31
N VAL A 334 26.65 -17.36 43.93
CA VAL A 334 27.55 -16.23 43.69
C VAL A 334 27.06 -15.00 44.45
N ASP A 335 28.00 -14.23 45.01
CA ASP A 335 27.66 -12.95 45.64
C ASP A 335 26.97 -12.02 44.63
N ALA A 336 25.72 -11.67 44.91
CA ALA A 336 24.92 -10.76 44.11
C ALA A 336 25.63 -9.42 43.85
N ARG A 337 26.50 -8.96 44.77
CA ARG A 337 27.30 -7.74 44.59
C ARG A 337 28.28 -7.89 43.44
N ALA A 338 28.96 -9.03 43.32
CA ALA A 338 29.92 -9.30 42.26
C ALA A 338 29.23 -9.34 40.88
N LEU A 339 28.02 -9.92 40.81
CA LEU A 339 27.24 -9.94 39.58
C LEU A 339 26.74 -8.55 39.18
N LEU A 340 26.26 -7.76 40.14
CA LEU A 340 25.81 -6.38 39.90
C LEU A 340 26.97 -5.46 39.47
N THR A 341 28.14 -5.57 40.10
CA THR A 341 29.32 -4.79 39.71
C THR A 341 29.79 -5.18 38.32
N ALA A 342 29.86 -6.48 38.00
CA ALA A 342 30.19 -6.95 36.66
C ALA A 342 29.19 -6.44 35.62
N ALA A 343 27.89 -6.54 35.88
CA ALA A 343 26.85 -6.03 34.98
C ALA A 343 26.94 -4.51 34.77
N ALA A 344 27.25 -3.74 35.82
CA ALA A 344 27.43 -2.29 35.72
C ALA A 344 28.69 -1.92 34.91
N VAL A 345 29.80 -2.63 35.09
CA VAL A 345 31.06 -2.40 34.37
C VAL A 345 30.92 -2.74 32.88
N LEU A 346 30.17 -3.78 32.52
CA LEU A 346 29.99 -4.21 31.14
C LEU A 346 28.97 -3.36 30.35
N TYR A 347 28.03 -2.71 31.04
CA TYR A 347 26.94 -1.95 30.42
C TYR A 347 27.39 -0.86 29.43
N PRO A 348 28.39 0.01 29.73
CA PRO A 348 28.87 1.02 28.77
C PRO A 348 29.33 0.41 27.44
N GLY A 349 29.98 -0.76 27.47
CA GLY A 349 30.39 -1.49 26.28
C GLY A 349 29.19 -1.94 25.44
N ALA A 350 28.17 -2.51 26.08
CA ALA A 350 26.93 -2.93 25.43
C ALA A 350 26.17 -1.73 24.82
N ALA A 351 26.07 -0.62 25.55
CA ALA A 351 25.45 0.62 25.10
C ALA A 351 26.15 1.20 23.85
N LEU A 352 27.48 1.30 23.88
CA LEU A 352 28.27 1.79 22.75
C LEU A 352 28.15 0.87 21.53
N TRP A 353 28.19 -0.45 21.74
CA TRP A 353 28.03 -1.44 20.68
C TRP A 353 26.67 -1.29 19.98
N LEU A 354 25.58 -1.25 20.75
CA LEU A 354 24.25 -1.06 20.20
C LEU A 354 24.12 0.27 19.47
N TRP A 355 24.62 1.35 20.08
CA TRP A 355 24.57 2.68 19.46
C TRP A 355 25.22 2.67 18.08
N ARG A 356 26.39 2.03 17.93
CA ARG A 356 27.08 1.88 16.63
C ARG A 356 26.28 1.04 15.64
N VAL A 357 25.77 -0.12 16.08
CA VAL A 357 25.00 -1.04 15.23
C VAL A 357 23.71 -0.40 14.74
N ASN A 358 22.94 0.22 15.63
CA ASN A 358 21.70 0.90 15.27
C ASN A 358 21.95 2.17 14.46
N SER A 359 22.99 2.95 14.77
CA SER A 359 23.38 4.13 13.96
C SER A 359 23.72 3.75 12.53
N ARG A 360 24.48 2.67 12.33
CA ARG A 360 24.82 2.17 10.98
C ARG A 360 23.56 1.83 10.19
N ARG A 361 22.56 1.23 10.84
CA ARG A 361 21.28 0.91 10.21
C ARG A 361 20.43 2.15 9.93
N ALA A 362 20.34 3.06 10.89
CA ALA A 362 19.54 4.28 10.79
C ALA A 362 20.03 5.23 9.68
N ARG A 363 21.34 5.27 9.41
CA ARG A 363 21.94 6.09 8.33
C ARG A 363 21.39 5.79 6.93
N TYR A 364 20.85 4.59 6.68
CA TYR A 364 20.22 4.27 5.39
C TYR A 364 18.91 5.02 5.14
N PHE A 365 18.25 5.51 6.20
CA PHE A 365 16.95 6.19 6.13
C PHE A 365 17.00 7.63 6.64
N HIS A 366 18.10 8.02 7.28
CA HIS A 366 18.30 9.34 7.85
C HIS A 366 18.36 10.43 6.78
N ILE A 367 17.63 11.50 7.02
CA ILE A 367 17.68 12.72 6.22
C ILE A 367 18.16 13.84 7.13
N PRO A 368 19.36 14.39 6.88
CA PRO A 368 19.90 15.47 7.70
C PRO A 368 19.08 16.74 7.52
N ASN A 369 18.99 17.55 8.58
CA ASN A 369 18.33 18.86 8.52
C ASN A 369 19.29 19.89 7.91
N LEU A 370 19.40 19.88 6.58
CA LEU A 370 20.25 20.78 5.81
C LEU A 370 19.40 21.82 5.06
N PRO A 371 19.95 23.02 4.75
CA PRO A 371 19.30 23.95 3.85
C PRO A 371 19.06 23.34 2.46
N LEU A 372 18.10 23.89 1.70
CA LEU A 372 17.68 23.33 0.41
C LEU A 372 18.85 23.15 -0.56
N HIS A 373 19.68 24.19 -0.70
CA HIS A 373 20.83 24.20 -1.60
C HIS A 373 21.84 23.09 -1.30
N GLU A 374 22.17 22.86 -0.02
CA GLU A 374 23.08 21.79 0.40
C GLU A 374 22.44 20.41 0.24
N SER A 375 21.14 20.30 0.52
CA SER A 375 20.40 19.04 0.36
C SER A 375 20.37 18.57 -1.10
N LEU A 376 20.25 19.49 -2.07
CA LEU A 376 20.31 19.18 -3.50
C LEU A 376 21.71 18.78 -3.99
N ARG A 377 22.77 19.20 -3.29
CA ARG A 377 24.18 18.84 -3.56
C ARG A 377 24.69 17.65 -2.76
N HIS A 378 23.86 17.09 -1.88
CA HIS A 378 24.29 16.07 -0.93
C HIS A 378 24.76 14.77 -1.61
N SER A 379 25.79 14.12 -1.06
CA SER A 379 26.36 12.89 -1.65
C SER A 379 25.37 11.71 -1.70
N ASN A 380 24.47 11.63 -0.72
CA ASN A 380 23.38 10.64 -0.69
C ASN A 380 22.23 11.07 -1.61
N TYR A 381 21.96 10.28 -2.66
CA TYR A 381 20.90 10.53 -3.62
C TYR A 381 19.50 10.56 -3.02
N ARG A 382 19.21 9.78 -1.97
CA ARG A 382 17.92 9.81 -1.28
C ARG A 382 17.64 11.19 -0.69
N VAL A 383 18.65 11.83 -0.09
CA VAL A 383 18.54 13.19 0.46
C VAL A 383 18.24 14.20 -0.65
N ARG A 384 18.92 14.06 -1.79
CA ARG A 384 18.65 14.88 -2.99
C ARG A 384 17.21 14.68 -3.47
N THR A 385 16.74 13.44 -3.59
CA THR A 385 15.37 13.17 -4.06
C THR A 385 14.33 13.74 -3.11
N VAL A 386 14.52 13.62 -1.80
CA VAL A 386 13.61 14.21 -0.80
C VAL A 386 13.60 15.74 -0.89
N ALA A 387 14.75 16.37 -1.11
CA ALA A 387 14.84 17.81 -1.32
C ALA A 387 14.14 18.26 -2.62
N VAL A 388 14.25 17.46 -3.69
CA VAL A 388 13.53 17.72 -4.94
C VAL A 388 12.01 17.64 -4.74
N VAL A 389 11.52 16.65 -3.99
CA VAL A 389 10.09 16.55 -3.66
C VAL A 389 9.64 17.70 -2.76
N SER A 390 10.49 18.18 -1.85
CA SER A 390 10.12 19.29 -0.97
C SER A 390 9.84 20.57 -1.76
N ILE A 391 10.55 20.79 -2.87
CA ILE A 391 10.31 21.92 -3.78
C ILE A 391 8.85 21.88 -4.28
N VAL A 392 8.37 20.78 -4.85
CA VAL A 392 6.98 20.66 -5.37
C VAL A 392 5.90 20.96 -4.30
N LEU A 393 6.25 20.86 -3.02
CA LEU A 393 5.34 21.08 -1.90
C LEU A 393 5.41 22.49 -1.31
N GLU A 394 6.45 23.25 -1.61
CA GLU A 394 6.70 24.58 -1.09
C GLU A 394 6.02 25.65 -1.98
N ASP A 395 5.63 26.77 -1.36
CA ASP A 395 5.08 27.93 -2.10
C ASP A 395 6.24 28.83 -2.55
N HIS A 396 6.47 28.86 -3.85
CA HIS A 396 7.58 29.59 -4.49
C HIS A 396 7.23 31.03 -4.86
N THR A 397 5.98 31.45 -4.70
CA THR A 397 5.52 32.81 -5.10
C THR A 397 6.28 33.94 -4.41
N LYS A 398 6.94 33.64 -3.29
CA LYS A 398 7.72 34.59 -2.48
C LYS A 398 9.23 34.52 -2.72
N TRP A 399 9.70 33.62 -3.58
CA TRP A 399 11.13 33.40 -3.78
C TRP A 399 11.67 34.40 -4.81
N PRO A 400 12.82 35.05 -4.55
CA PRO A 400 13.42 35.95 -5.52
C PRO A 400 13.92 35.17 -6.75
N ALA A 401 13.79 35.77 -7.93
CA ALA A 401 14.26 35.20 -9.21
C ALA A 401 15.70 34.62 -9.18
N PRO A 402 16.72 35.28 -8.59
CA PRO A 402 18.07 34.69 -8.51
C PRO A 402 18.15 33.41 -7.67
N GLU A 403 17.32 33.29 -6.62
CA GLU A 403 17.26 32.06 -5.82
C GLU A 403 16.59 30.92 -6.61
N LEU A 404 15.53 31.23 -7.35
CA LEU A 404 14.87 30.28 -8.24
C LEU A 404 15.83 29.76 -9.34
N LEU A 405 16.60 30.65 -9.99
CA LEU A 405 17.60 30.25 -10.98
C LEU A 405 18.66 29.32 -10.38
N ARG A 406 19.15 29.64 -9.18
CA ARG A 406 20.10 28.79 -8.46
C ARG A 406 19.51 27.41 -8.16
N VAL A 407 18.25 27.33 -7.76
CA VAL A 407 17.55 26.04 -7.55
C VAL A 407 17.43 25.26 -8.86
N VAL A 408 17.09 25.93 -9.97
CA VAL A 408 17.02 25.31 -11.32
C VAL A 408 18.37 24.73 -11.73
N GLU A 409 19.48 25.42 -11.51
CA GLU A 409 20.83 24.90 -11.80
C GLU A 409 21.14 23.63 -10.99
N LEU A 410 20.76 23.60 -9.71
CA LEU A 410 20.94 22.43 -8.85
C LEU A 410 20.07 21.26 -9.29
N LEU A 411 18.84 21.53 -9.75
CA LEU A 411 17.95 20.53 -10.34
C LEU A 411 18.53 20.00 -11.66
N ALA A 412 19.10 20.84 -12.51
CA ALA A 412 19.82 20.42 -13.72
C ALA A 412 20.99 19.48 -13.36
N GLY A 413 21.72 19.77 -12.28
CA GLY A 413 22.72 18.85 -11.71
C GLY A 413 22.16 17.50 -11.24
N CYS A 414 20.88 17.43 -10.86
CA CYS A 414 20.18 16.18 -10.55
C CYS A 414 19.81 15.37 -11.79
N LEU A 415 19.49 16.02 -12.91
CA LEU A 415 19.20 15.35 -14.20
C LEU A 415 20.43 14.69 -14.83
N ARG A 416 21.65 15.17 -14.52
CA ARG A 416 22.91 14.59 -15.02
C ARG A 416 23.19 13.20 -14.45
N VAL A 417 22.54 12.82 -13.35
CA VAL A 417 22.68 11.51 -12.71
C VAL A 417 22.04 10.41 -13.60
N PRO A 418 22.54 9.15 -13.59
CA PRO A 418 21.90 8.06 -14.32
C PRO A 418 20.46 7.81 -13.86
N ALA A 419 19.56 7.51 -14.80
CA ALA A 419 18.12 7.29 -14.55
C ALA A 419 17.81 6.03 -13.71
N VAL A 420 18.81 5.24 -13.35
CA VAL A 420 18.69 4.04 -12.50
C VAL A 420 18.82 4.37 -11.00
N VAL A 421 19.39 5.51 -10.66
CA VAL A 421 19.65 5.91 -9.26
C VAL A 421 18.34 6.11 -8.50
N GLU A 422 18.30 5.59 -7.26
CA GLU A 422 17.11 5.62 -6.38
C GLU A 422 15.84 5.14 -7.09
N ASP A 423 15.95 4.01 -7.82
CA ASP A 423 14.87 3.43 -8.62
C ASP A 423 14.25 4.43 -9.63
N GLY A 424 15.07 5.31 -10.19
CA GLY A 424 14.66 6.36 -11.15
C GLY A 424 13.84 7.49 -10.55
N ARG A 425 13.62 7.50 -9.24
CA ARG A 425 12.77 8.50 -8.56
C ARG A 425 13.43 9.86 -8.51
N LEU A 426 14.76 9.95 -8.41
CA LEU A 426 15.48 11.23 -8.45
C LEU A 426 15.15 11.98 -9.74
N VAL A 427 15.37 11.35 -10.89
CA VAL A 427 15.09 11.95 -12.19
C VAL A 427 13.60 12.28 -12.34
N ALA A 428 12.72 11.33 -12.00
CA ALA A 428 11.27 11.53 -12.12
C ALA A 428 10.75 12.74 -11.32
N TYR A 429 11.14 12.85 -10.05
CA TYR A 429 10.76 13.99 -9.22
C TYR A 429 11.46 15.28 -9.63
N THR A 430 12.68 15.21 -10.19
CA THR A 430 13.36 16.40 -10.72
C THR A 430 12.63 16.96 -11.92
N CYS A 431 12.17 16.11 -12.85
CA CYS A 431 11.31 16.53 -13.95
C CYS A 431 10.02 17.19 -13.44
N GLN A 432 9.37 16.59 -12.42
CA GLN A 432 8.17 17.16 -11.81
C GLN A 432 8.44 18.54 -11.15
N ALA A 433 9.53 18.68 -10.41
CA ALA A 433 9.90 19.95 -9.76
C ALA A 433 10.21 21.05 -10.77
N LEU A 434 10.95 20.73 -11.83
CA LEU A 434 11.25 21.69 -12.91
C LEU A 434 9.97 22.14 -13.64
N TRP A 435 9.07 21.20 -13.93
CA TRP A 435 7.77 21.53 -14.52
C TRP A 435 6.93 22.42 -13.59
N HIS A 436 6.88 22.09 -12.30
CA HIS A 436 6.15 22.89 -11.32
C HIS A 436 6.67 24.34 -11.26
N ILE A 437 7.99 24.53 -11.17
CA ILE A 437 8.61 25.87 -11.19
C ILE A 437 8.28 26.59 -12.51
N CYS A 438 8.43 25.92 -13.65
CA CYS A 438 8.15 26.48 -14.97
C CYS A 438 6.69 26.94 -15.10
N SER A 439 5.74 26.06 -14.82
CA SER A 439 4.30 26.36 -14.93
C SER A 439 3.83 27.49 -14.00
N THR A 440 4.59 27.79 -12.95
CA THR A 440 4.25 28.85 -11.98
C THR A 440 4.92 30.19 -12.34
N HIS A 441 6.17 30.18 -12.81
CA HIS A 441 7.00 31.39 -12.96
C HIS A 441 7.41 31.72 -14.40
N CYS A 442 7.09 30.88 -15.37
CA CYS A 442 7.41 31.05 -16.78
C CYS A 442 6.15 30.99 -17.65
N VAL A 443 6.22 31.63 -18.82
CA VAL A 443 5.30 31.37 -19.92
C VAL A 443 6.13 30.71 -21.01
N VAL A 444 5.84 29.45 -21.30
CA VAL A 444 6.57 28.69 -22.33
C VAL A 444 6.20 29.27 -23.70
N ALA A 445 7.11 30.04 -24.31
CA ALA A 445 6.84 30.72 -25.57
C ALA A 445 6.82 29.75 -26.75
N LYS A 446 7.70 28.74 -26.72
CA LYS A 446 7.79 27.68 -27.72
C LYS A 446 7.63 26.31 -27.05
N PRO A 447 6.74 25.45 -27.55
CA PRO A 447 6.56 24.12 -26.96
C PRO A 447 7.85 23.30 -27.09
N LEU A 448 8.13 22.51 -26.06
CA LEU A 448 9.23 21.55 -26.02
C LEU A 448 8.92 20.37 -26.96
N ASP A 449 9.94 19.87 -27.63
CA ASP A 449 9.78 18.86 -28.67
C ASP A 449 10.38 17.53 -28.24
N ASP A 450 9.54 16.49 -28.25
CA ASP A 450 10.00 15.10 -28.27
C ASP A 450 10.52 14.74 -29.69
N THR A 451 10.67 13.45 -30.01
CA THR A 451 11.01 13.00 -31.36
C THR A 451 9.79 13.02 -32.30
N PRO A 452 9.82 13.71 -33.45
CA PRO A 452 8.70 13.67 -34.40
C PRO A 452 8.49 12.26 -34.99
N PRO A 453 7.27 11.92 -35.49
CA PRO A 453 6.09 12.76 -35.66
C PRO A 453 5.29 12.97 -34.35
N PHE A 454 4.73 14.17 -34.20
CA PHE A 454 4.01 14.58 -32.99
C PHE A 454 2.53 14.22 -33.05
N VAL A 455 2.00 13.86 -31.89
CA VAL A 455 0.56 13.66 -31.70
C VAL A 455 -0.17 15.01 -31.72
N PRO A 456 -1.33 15.15 -32.39
CA PRO A 456 -2.15 16.35 -32.34
C PRO A 456 -2.48 16.78 -30.91
N ARG A 457 -2.70 18.08 -30.67
CA ARG A 457 -3.17 18.56 -29.36
C ARG A 457 -4.63 18.15 -29.13
N GLY A 458 -5.02 17.96 -27.87
CA GLY A 458 -6.40 17.68 -27.50
C GLY A 458 -6.81 16.20 -27.50
N LEU A 459 -5.88 15.25 -27.65
CA LEU A 459 -6.20 13.82 -27.55
C LEU A 459 -6.47 13.35 -26.11
N TRP A 460 -6.10 14.16 -25.11
CA TRP A 460 -6.40 13.89 -23.72
C TRP A 460 -7.82 14.38 -23.37
N LEU A 461 -8.69 13.47 -22.94
CA LEU A 461 -10.09 13.75 -22.63
C LEU A 461 -10.30 13.78 -21.10
N SER A 462 -10.74 14.93 -20.58
CA SER A 462 -10.88 15.20 -19.13
C SER A 462 -12.31 15.12 -18.59
N HIS A 463 -13.32 14.83 -19.44
CA HIS A 463 -14.73 14.94 -19.08
C HIS A 463 -15.27 13.68 -18.38
N LEU A 464 -15.06 13.57 -17.07
CA LEU A 464 -15.87 12.71 -16.22
C LEU A 464 -16.37 13.52 -15.01
N PRO A 465 -17.68 13.43 -14.66
CA PRO A 465 -18.23 14.16 -13.52
C PRO A 465 -17.56 13.68 -12.23
N VAL A 466 -16.89 14.61 -11.54
CA VAL A 466 -16.24 14.36 -10.26
C VAL A 466 -17.31 14.04 -9.21
N SER A 467 -17.53 12.76 -8.93
CA SER A 467 -18.34 12.38 -7.78
C SER A 467 -17.55 12.73 -6.51
N GLN A 468 -18.06 13.67 -5.73
CA GLN A 468 -17.46 14.10 -4.46
C GLN A 468 -17.26 12.90 -3.53
N ARG A 469 -16.01 12.48 -3.39
CA ARG A 469 -15.62 11.34 -2.57
C ARG A 469 -15.68 11.72 -1.08
N ARG A 470 -16.40 10.94 -0.27
CA ARG A 470 -16.24 10.93 1.19
C ARG A 470 -14.80 10.49 1.49
N SER A 471 -14.01 11.36 2.11
CA SER A 471 -12.64 11.06 2.51
C SER A 471 -12.63 9.98 3.59
N SER A 472 -12.26 8.75 3.22
CA SER A 472 -11.76 7.76 4.18
C SER A 472 -10.55 8.35 4.89
N LEU A 473 -10.55 8.34 6.23
CA LEU A 473 -9.43 8.77 7.07
C LEU A 473 -8.13 7.99 6.77
N TYR A 474 -8.26 6.79 6.20
CA TYR A 474 -7.14 5.95 5.77
C TYR A 474 -7.17 5.78 4.23
N ASN A 475 -6.34 6.56 3.54
CA ASN A 475 -5.98 6.32 2.15
C ASN A 475 -4.45 6.13 2.11
N PRO A 476 -3.93 4.92 1.80
CA PRO A 476 -2.49 4.66 1.75
C PRO A 476 -1.75 5.52 0.72
N HIS A 477 -2.48 6.10 -0.24
CA HIS A 477 -1.95 7.02 -1.24
C HIS A 477 -2.12 8.51 -0.88
N ARG A 478 -2.66 8.86 0.30
CA ARG A 478 -2.94 10.25 0.71
C ARG A 478 -1.72 11.18 0.58
N LEU A 479 -0.52 10.68 0.84
CA LEU A 479 0.71 11.47 0.75
C LEU A 479 1.13 11.72 -0.71
N GLN A 480 0.99 10.72 -1.56
CA GLN A 480 1.17 10.87 -3.01
C GLN A 480 0.09 11.80 -3.59
N ASP A 481 -1.15 11.65 -3.15
CA ASP A 481 -2.28 12.56 -3.44
C ASP A 481 -1.96 14.00 -3.07
N LEU A 482 -1.36 14.26 -1.91
CA LEU A 482 -1.00 15.61 -1.49
C LEU A 482 0.10 16.22 -2.36
N VAL A 483 1.16 15.46 -2.66
CA VAL A 483 2.25 15.89 -3.56
C VAL A 483 1.69 16.18 -4.95
N GLN A 484 0.88 15.28 -5.49
CA GLN A 484 0.26 15.46 -6.79
C GLN A 484 -0.78 16.59 -6.78
N ARG A 485 -1.62 16.72 -5.75
CA ARG A 485 -2.60 17.81 -5.64
C ARG A 485 -1.93 19.16 -5.60
N ASN A 486 -0.83 19.30 -4.87
CA ASN A 486 -0.07 20.55 -4.84
C ASN A 486 0.60 20.81 -6.20
N ALA A 487 1.21 19.80 -6.83
CA ALA A 487 1.73 19.92 -8.18
C ALA A 487 0.65 20.35 -9.19
N THR A 488 -0.56 19.78 -9.10
CA THR A 488 -1.69 20.07 -10.00
C THR A 488 -2.43 21.35 -9.68
N ARG A 489 -2.45 21.82 -8.42
CA ARG A 489 -3.20 23.02 -8.02
C ARG A 489 -2.66 24.26 -8.71
N SER A 490 -1.34 24.34 -8.86
CA SER A 490 -0.66 25.41 -9.60
C SER A 490 -1.01 25.39 -11.10
N SER A 491 -1.16 24.19 -11.69
CA SER A 491 -1.50 24.00 -13.11
C SER A 491 -3.00 24.08 -13.44
N ALA A 492 -3.89 23.85 -12.47
CA ALA A 492 -5.35 23.92 -12.68
C ALA A 492 -5.89 25.36 -12.54
N SER A 493 -5.18 26.24 -11.81
CA SER A 493 -5.49 27.67 -11.77
C SER A 493 -5.25 28.39 -13.11
N SER A 494 -4.59 27.75 -14.09
CA SER A 494 -4.44 28.29 -15.45
C SER A 494 -5.43 27.73 -16.47
N SER A 495 -6.15 26.63 -16.17
CA SER A 495 -6.99 25.94 -17.17
C SER A 495 -8.50 26.23 -17.11
N VAL A 496 -8.98 27.00 -16.12
CA VAL A 496 -10.41 27.40 -16.01
C VAL A 496 -10.62 28.91 -16.10
N VAL A 497 -9.55 29.70 -16.21
CA VAL A 497 -9.67 31.11 -16.57
C VAL A 497 -9.47 31.19 -18.09
N PRO A 498 -10.46 31.66 -18.88
CA PRO A 498 -10.21 31.94 -20.28
C PRO A 498 -9.03 32.90 -20.37
N ARG A 499 -8.19 32.76 -21.40
CA ARG A 499 -7.09 33.69 -21.72
C ARG A 499 -7.58 35.14 -21.73
N LEU A 500 -7.62 35.76 -20.57
CA LEU A 500 -7.66 37.18 -20.35
C LEU A 500 -6.23 37.54 -20.01
N SER A 501 -5.49 37.83 -21.07
CA SER A 501 -4.51 38.91 -21.04
C SER A 501 -5.05 40.04 -20.15
N SER A 502 -4.21 40.58 -19.28
CA SER A 502 -4.48 41.68 -18.34
C SER A 502 -5.15 41.32 -17.00
N THR A 503 -4.41 40.70 -16.09
CA THR A 503 -4.23 41.15 -14.69
C THR A 503 -3.29 40.19 -13.98
N ILE A 504 -2.00 40.27 -14.33
CA ILE A 504 -0.94 39.60 -13.56
C ILE A 504 -0.84 40.34 -12.23
N SER A 505 -1.03 39.65 -11.11
CA SER A 505 -0.76 40.23 -9.79
C SER A 505 0.66 40.81 -9.79
N PRO A 506 0.89 42.06 -9.33
CA PRO A 506 2.19 42.72 -9.39
C PRO A 506 3.32 41.91 -8.70
N GLN A 507 2.97 41.02 -7.77
CA GLN A 507 3.91 40.10 -7.12
C GLN A 507 4.45 38.98 -8.04
N LEU A 508 3.66 38.51 -9.02
CA LEU A 508 4.10 37.48 -9.97
C LEU A 508 5.00 38.07 -11.08
N ALA A 509 4.84 39.36 -11.40
CA ALA A 509 5.68 40.03 -12.39
C ALA A 509 7.15 40.16 -11.93
N ALA A 510 7.38 40.35 -10.63
CA ALA A 510 8.72 40.47 -10.03
C ALA A 510 9.48 39.13 -9.89
N THR A 511 8.79 37.99 -10.04
CA THR A 511 9.35 36.63 -9.88
C THR A 511 9.40 35.85 -11.19
N ARG A 512 9.17 36.51 -12.33
CA ARG A 512 9.26 35.88 -13.65
C ARG A 512 10.69 35.46 -13.96
N LEU A 513 10.83 34.24 -14.47
CA LEU A 513 12.08 33.71 -14.99
C LEU A 513 12.09 33.81 -16.51
N ASP A 514 13.27 34.09 -17.08
CA ASP A 514 13.47 34.10 -18.52
C ASP A 514 13.34 32.69 -19.12
N ASP A 515 12.47 32.55 -20.13
CA ASP A 515 12.23 31.28 -20.83
C ASP A 515 13.52 30.77 -21.51
N ALA A 516 14.36 31.68 -22.00
CA ALA A 516 15.63 31.33 -22.65
C ALA A 516 16.59 30.58 -21.71
N ALA A 517 16.56 30.88 -20.41
CA ALA A 517 17.40 30.23 -19.41
C ALA A 517 16.85 28.84 -19.01
N LEU A 518 15.53 28.67 -18.99
CA LEU A 518 14.89 27.45 -18.49
C LEU A 518 14.64 26.39 -19.58
N SER A 519 14.37 26.83 -20.81
CA SER A 519 14.11 25.97 -21.98
C SER A 519 15.14 24.84 -22.18
N PRO A 520 16.48 25.07 -22.15
CA PRO A 520 17.44 23.99 -22.34
C PRO A 520 17.40 22.94 -21.22
N VAL A 521 17.13 23.37 -19.97
CA VAL A 521 17.03 22.46 -18.82
C VAL A 521 15.75 21.63 -18.91
N LEU A 522 14.64 22.23 -19.34
CA LEU A 522 13.38 21.51 -19.57
C LEU A 522 13.48 20.52 -20.73
N GLN A 523 14.18 20.88 -21.81
CA GLN A 523 14.44 19.96 -22.92
C GLN A 523 15.28 18.76 -22.45
N GLN A 524 16.29 19.00 -21.60
CA GLN A 524 17.04 17.92 -20.96
C GLN A 524 16.15 17.07 -20.04
N ALA A 525 15.24 17.70 -19.29
CA ALA A 525 14.29 17.00 -18.43
C ALA A 525 13.32 16.12 -19.23
N LEU A 526 12.85 16.59 -20.38
CA LEU A 526 12.01 15.83 -21.31
C LEU A 526 12.75 14.59 -21.84
N ALA A 527 13.98 14.76 -22.34
CA ALA A 527 14.79 13.65 -22.83
C ALA A 527 15.03 12.60 -21.74
N LYS A 528 15.31 13.03 -20.50
CA LYS A 528 15.48 12.13 -19.35
C LYS A 528 14.18 11.46 -18.92
N ALA A 529 13.06 12.17 -18.97
CA ALA A 529 11.73 11.64 -18.70
C ALA A 529 11.38 10.49 -19.67
N VAL A 530 11.63 10.66 -20.96
CA VAL A 530 11.42 9.61 -21.96
C VAL A 530 12.25 8.35 -21.61
N LEU A 531 13.52 8.50 -21.24
CA LEU A 531 14.38 7.38 -20.83
C LEU A 531 13.89 6.65 -19.56
N VAL A 532 13.11 7.30 -18.68
CA VAL A 532 12.56 6.64 -17.49
C VAL A 532 11.49 5.60 -17.87
N PHE A 533 10.82 5.74 -19.01
CA PHE A 533 9.83 4.74 -19.46
C PHE A 533 10.44 3.37 -19.77
N ASP A 534 11.69 3.35 -20.23
CA ASP A 534 12.46 2.13 -20.49
C ASP A 534 12.97 1.47 -19.19
N SER A 535 12.88 2.17 -18.06
CA SER A 535 13.31 1.65 -16.77
C SER A 535 12.29 0.65 -16.17
N PRO A 536 12.73 -0.32 -15.36
CA PRO A 536 11.84 -1.28 -14.73
C PRO A 536 11.05 -0.71 -13.53
N PHE A 537 11.13 0.61 -13.27
CA PHE A 537 10.65 1.23 -12.03
C PHE A 537 9.24 1.81 -12.19
N PRO A 538 8.17 1.14 -11.73
CA PRO A 538 6.79 1.59 -11.96
C PRO A 538 6.46 2.92 -11.25
N LYS A 539 7.00 3.16 -10.05
CA LYS A 539 6.76 4.41 -9.30
C LYS A 539 7.32 5.63 -10.05
N ALA A 540 8.55 5.54 -10.57
CA ALA A 540 9.17 6.62 -11.33
C ALA A 540 8.40 6.90 -12.64
N ARG A 541 8.01 5.84 -13.36
CA ARG A 541 7.19 5.96 -14.58
C ARG A 541 5.84 6.60 -14.34
N GLY A 542 5.18 6.28 -13.21
CA GLY A 542 3.91 6.92 -12.84
C GLY A 542 4.04 8.43 -12.62
N VAL A 543 5.11 8.87 -11.94
CA VAL A 543 5.40 10.29 -11.73
C VAL A 543 5.67 10.99 -13.06
N VAL A 544 6.57 10.43 -13.88
CA VAL A 544 6.92 10.99 -15.20
C VAL A 544 5.71 11.04 -16.13
N ALA A 545 4.92 9.97 -16.20
CA ALA A 545 3.71 9.93 -17.01
C ALA A 545 2.75 11.05 -16.63
N LYS A 546 2.56 11.27 -15.32
CA LYS A 546 1.69 12.34 -14.83
C LYS A 546 2.24 13.73 -15.17
N THR A 547 3.53 13.97 -14.99
CA THR A 547 4.18 15.23 -15.37
C THR A 547 4.08 15.51 -16.86
N LEU A 548 4.39 14.53 -17.72
CA LEU A 548 4.28 14.71 -19.18
C LEU A 548 2.83 14.90 -19.64
N GLN A 549 1.86 14.26 -18.98
CA GLN A 549 0.45 14.49 -19.25
C GLN A 549 0.04 15.94 -18.94
N GLU A 550 0.49 16.50 -17.82
CA GLU A 550 0.24 17.90 -17.46
C GLU A 550 0.89 18.86 -18.47
N MET A 551 2.16 18.63 -18.82
CA MET A 551 2.87 19.41 -19.83
C MET A 551 2.15 19.37 -21.19
N TYR A 552 1.61 18.22 -21.58
CA TYR A 552 0.91 18.06 -22.86
C TYR A 552 -0.45 18.77 -22.86
N VAL A 553 -1.21 18.68 -21.77
CA VAL A 553 -2.50 19.37 -21.63
C VAL A 553 -2.34 20.88 -21.60
N ASP A 554 -1.28 21.39 -20.95
CA ASP A 554 -0.95 22.83 -20.93
C ASP A 554 -0.39 23.33 -22.29
N GLY A 555 -0.09 22.42 -23.21
CA GLY A 555 0.45 22.73 -24.53
C GLY A 555 1.95 23.06 -24.52
N ALA A 556 2.63 22.87 -23.39
CA ALA A 556 4.05 23.13 -23.19
C ALA A 556 4.97 22.06 -23.83
N VAL A 557 4.45 20.86 -24.16
CA VAL A 557 5.22 19.82 -24.85
C VAL A 557 4.44 19.21 -26.02
N ARG A 558 5.16 18.85 -27.09
CA ARG A 558 4.68 18.02 -28.20
C ARG A 558 5.28 16.62 -28.07
N LEU A 559 4.43 15.64 -27.81
CA LEU A 559 4.84 14.25 -27.58
C LEU A 559 4.81 13.44 -28.88
N ALA A 560 5.79 12.55 -29.03
CA ALA A 560 5.76 11.51 -30.06
C ALA A 560 4.67 10.49 -29.76
N LEU A 561 4.14 9.81 -30.78
CA LEU A 561 3.15 8.74 -30.57
C LEU A 561 3.63 7.64 -29.59
N PRO A 562 4.89 7.14 -29.65
CA PRO A 562 5.39 6.16 -28.69
C PRO A 562 5.38 6.66 -27.23
N THR A 563 5.82 7.89 -27.00
CA THR A 563 5.88 8.51 -25.67
C THR A 563 4.49 8.78 -25.13
N TYR A 564 3.59 9.30 -25.98
CA TYR A 564 2.19 9.54 -25.62
C TYR A 564 1.49 8.23 -25.20
N LEU A 565 1.66 7.15 -25.97
CA LEU A 565 1.10 5.84 -25.61
C LEU A 565 1.69 5.30 -24.31
N HIS A 566 2.99 5.55 -24.03
CA HIS A 566 3.58 5.22 -22.74
C HIS A 566 2.93 5.97 -21.58
N VAL A 567 2.73 7.28 -21.73
CA VAL A 567 2.06 8.14 -20.73
C VAL A 567 0.66 7.61 -20.44
N VAL A 568 -0.17 7.47 -21.47
CA VAL A 568 -1.56 7.06 -21.31
C VAL A 568 -1.67 5.65 -20.72
N CYS A 569 -0.92 4.67 -21.26
CA CYS A 569 -0.95 3.31 -20.74
C CYS A 569 -0.50 3.24 -19.27
N THR A 570 0.53 3.99 -18.88
CA THR A 570 1.00 4.00 -17.49
C THR A 570 -0.06 4.57 -16.55
N LEU A 571 -0.72 5.67 -16.95
CA LEU A 571 -1.77 6.32 -16.18
C LEU A 571 -3.07 5.50 -16.06
N CYS A 572 -3.30 4.51 -16.92
CA CYS A 572 -4.38 3.52 -16.75
C CYS A 572 -4.28 2.77 -15.41
N SER A 573 -3.09 2.64 -14.84
CA SER A 573 -2.89 1.99 -13.53
C SER A 573 -2.74 3.00 -12.37
N HIS A 574 -3.08 4.26 -12.60
CA HIS A 574 -2.93 5.31 -11.60
C HIS A 574 -3.89 5.07 -10.42
N TYR A 575 -3.45 5.41 -9.21
CA TYR A 575 -4.23 5.17 -7.99
C TYR A 575 -5.48 6.09 -7.90
N SER A 576 -5.44 7.26 -8.56
CA SER A 576 -6.60 8.13 -8.74
C SER A 576 -7.49 7.55 -9.83
N THR A 577 -8.72 7.18 -9.45
CA THR A 577 -9.73 6.60 -10.33
C THR A 577 -10.06 7.52 -11.50
N ASP A 578 -10.05 8.83 -11.27
CA ASP A 578 -10.42 9.82 -12.28
C ASP A 578 -9.33 9.94 -13.34
N VAL A 579 -8.05 9.98 -12.91
CA VAL A 579 -6.90 10.00 -13.82
C VAL A 579 -6.83 8.72 -14.64
N ALA A 580 -7.06 7.56 -14.00
CA ALA A 580 -7.08 6.28 -14.69
C ALA A 580 -8.24 6.19 -15.70
N ALA A 581 -9.39 6.75 -15.36
CA ALA A 581 -10.54 6.80 -16.26
C ALA A 581 -10.30 7.72 -17.47
N CYS A 582 -9.79 8.94 -17.24
CA CYS A 582 -9.40 9.85 -18.32
C CYS A 582 -8.33 9.24 -19.23
N ALA A 583 -7.36 8.52 -18.65
CA ALA A 583 -6.36 7.79 -19.42
C ALA A 583 -6.99 6.68 -20.28
N ALA A 584 -7.93 5.90 -19.73
CA ALA A 584 -8.64 4.86 -20.48
C ALA A 584 -9.46 5.43 -21.65
N VAL A 585 -10.17 6.54 -21.43
CA VAL A 585 -10.95 7.24 -22.48
C VAL A 585 -10.03 7.80 -23.55
N SER A 586 -8.93 8.46 -23.14
CA SER A 586 -7.93 9.02 -24.06
C SER A 586 -7.24 7.94 -24.89
N LEU A 587 -6.93 6.78 -24.29
CA LEU A 587 -6.40 5.62 -25.01
C LEU A 587 -7.36 5.19 -26.12
N GLY A 588 -8.66 5.13 -25.81
CA GLY A 588 -9.67 4.80 -26.80
C GLY A 588 -9.76 5.75 -27.96
N HIS A 589 -9.69 7.05 -27.65
CA HIS A 589 -9.73 8.10 -28.64
C HIS A 589 -8.52 8.07 -29.58
N VAL A 590 -7.32 7.83 -29.05
CA VAL A 590 -6.10 7.73 -29.88
C VAL A 590 -6.14 6.50 -30.77
N VAL A 591 -6.63 5.38 -30.24
CA VAL A 591 -6.70 4.10 -30.97
C VAL A 591 -7.77 4.12 -32.07
N SER A 592 -8.79 4.98 -31.97
CA SER A 592 -9.77 5.18 -33.03
C SER A 592 -9.30 6.14 -34.13
N GLN A 593 -8.42 7.10 -33.81
CA GLN A 593 -7.91 8.08 -34.77
C GLN A 593 -6.65 7.62 -35.51
N VAL A 594 -5.78 6.85 -34.85
CA VAL A 594 -4.50 6.39 -35.41
C VAL A 594 -4.66 5.00 -36.03
N PRO A 595 -4.15 4.75 -37.24
CA PRO A 595 -4.30 3.45 -37.90
C PRO A 595 -3.60 2.33 -37.09
N PRO A 596 -4.17 1.10 -37.06
CA PRO A 596 -3.64 -0.01 -36.27
C PRO A 596 -2.18 -0.38 -36.54
N ARG A 597 -1.70 -0.11 -37.76
CA ARG A 597 -0.31 -0.41 -38.16
C ARG A 597 0.71 0.39 -37.35
N GLU A 598 0.34 1.55 -36.84
CA GLU A 598 1.25 2.46 -36.14
C GLU A 598 1.25 2.23 -34.62
N TRP A 599 0.08 2.07 -33.99
CA TRP A 599 0.01 1.94 -32.53
C TRP A 599 0.14 0.50 -32.00
N VAL A 600 -0.28 -0.51 -32.75
CA VAL A 600 -0.26 -1.92 -32.27
C VAL A 600 1.16 -2.38 -31.92
N PRO A 601 2.20 -2.14 -32.74
CA PRO A 601 3.57 -2.53 -32.40
C PRO A 601 4.08 -1.81 -31.14
N LEU A 602 3.69 -0.55 -30.95
CA LEU A 602 4.12 0.27 -29.82
C LEU A 602 3.51 -0.20 -28.49
N LEU A 603 2.34 -0.84 -28.52
CA LEU A 603 1.68 -1.43 -27.34
C LEU A 603 2.13 -2.87 -27.04
N CYS A 604 2.92 -3.50 -27.92
CA CYS A 604 3.54 -4.82 -27.68
C CYS A 604 4.70 -4.72 -26.67
N ASP A 605 4.45 -4.14 -25.50
CA ASP A 605 5.40 -4.01 -24.40
C ASP A 605 4.79 -4.56 -23.10
N ARG A 606 5.59 -5.34 -22.37
CA ARG A 606 5.17 -6.05 -21.17
C ARG A 606 4.68 -5.14 -20.04
N HIS A 607 5.18 -3.90 -19.99
CA HIS A 607 4.81 -2.94 -18.96
C HIS A 607 3.53 -2.19 -19.36
N LYS A 608 3.44 -1.72 -20.62
CA LYS A 608 2.22 -1.09 -21.14
C LYS A 608 1.01 -2.03 -20.98
N LEU A 609 1.15 -3.29 -21.39
CA LEU A 609 0.09 -4.30 -21.26
C LEU A 609 -0.32 -4.50 -19.80
N ALA A 610 0.63 -4.57 -18.87
CA ALA A 610 0.34 -4.72 -17.45
C ALA A 610 -0.48 -3.54 -16.89
N HIS A 611 -0.11 -2.32 -17.26
CA HIS A 611 -0.83 -1.12 -16.80
C HIS A 611 -2.23 -0.99 -17.41
N VAL A 612 -2.39 -1.37 -18.68
CA VAL A 612 -3.72 -1.43 -19.34
C VAL A 612 -4.61 -2.49 -18.70
N ALA A 613 -4.08 -3.70 -18.44
CA ALA A 613 -4.85 -4.78 -17.80
C ALA A 613 -5.26 -4.46 -16.35
N ALA A 614 -4.52 -3.60 -15.65
CA ALA A 614 -4.88 -3.17 -14.29
C ALA A 614 -6.28 -2.53 -14.22
N LEU A 615 -6.73 -1.87 -15.29
CA LEU A 615 -8.08 -1.28 -15.40
C LEU A 615 -9.20 -2.31 -15.22
N LEU A 616 -8.97 -3.57 -15.61
CA LEU A 616 -9.96 -4.65 -15.47
C LEU A 616 -10.20 -5.05 -14.02
N THR A 617 -9.24 -4.73 -13.14
CA THR A 617 -9.26 -5.13 -11.72
C THR A 617 -9.64 -3.99 -10.77
N ALA A 618 -9.38 -2.74 -11.14
CA ALA A 618 -9.62 -1.59 -10.27
C ALA A 618 -11.11 -1.18 -10.23
N HIS A 619 -11.56 -0.56 -9.12
CA HIS A 619 -12.89 0.06 -9.05
C HIS A 619 -12.83 1.43 -9.73
N ILE A 620 -13.18 1.48 -11.00
CA ILE A 620 -13.08 2.68 -11.82
C ILE A 620 -14.48 3.10 -12.27
N ASN A 621 -14.74 4.41 -12.25
CA ASN A 621 -15.94 5.04 -12.78
C ASN A 621 -15.91 5.10 -14.32
N VAL A 622 -15.56 4.00 -14.99
CA VAL A 622 -15.61 3.90 -16.45
C VAL A 622 -16.78 3.00 -16.83
N ALA A 623 -17.57 3.43 -17.82
CA ALA A 623 -18.66 2.64 -18.35
C ALA A 623 -18.15 1.27 -18.85
N THR A 624 -18.84 0.19 -18.45
CA THR A 624 -18.47 -1.18 -18.83
C THR A 624 -18.38 -1.37 -20.35
N ALA A 625 -19.25 -0.70 -21.10
CA ALA A 625 -19.22 -0.70 -22.57
C ALA A 625 -17.89 -0.17 -23.12
N LEU A 626 -17.38 0.94 -22.58
CA LEU A 626 -16.10 1.51 -23.00
C LEU A 626 -14.93 0.57 -22.69
N LEU A 627 -14.92 -0.04 -21.50
CA LEU A 627 -13.89 -1.02 -21.14
C LEU A 627 -13.93 -2.24 -22.08
N ARG A 628 -15.13 -2.74 -22.40
CA ARG A 628 -15.31 -3.91 -23.25
C ARG A 628 -14.88 -3.62 -24.68
N ASP A 629 -15.46 -2.59 -25.29
CA ASP A 629 -15.37 -2.35 -26.72
C ASP A 629 -14.01 -1.75 -27.09
N THR A 630 -13.52 -0.81 -26.28
CA THR A 630 -12.27 -0.12 -26.55
C THR A 630 -11.07 -0.87 -25.98
N LEU A 631 -11.08 -1.22 -24.69
CA LEU A 631 -9.88 -1.77 -24.06
C LEU A 631 -9.69 -3.26 -24.37
N VAL A 632 -10.75 -4.07 -24.23
CA VAL A 632 -10.62 -5.52 -24.46
C VAL A 632 -10.68 -5.85 -25.96
N ASN A 633 -11.76 -5.44 -26.65
CA ASN A 633 -12.01 -5.82 -28.04
C ASN A 633 -11.13 -5.09 -29.05
N LEU A 634 -10.83 -3.81 -28.84
CA LEU A 634 -10.03 -3.03 -29.79
C LEU A 634 -8.53 -3.06 -29.45
N VAL A 635 -8.14 -2.76 -28.21
CA VAL A 635 -6.73 -2.70 -27.81
C VAL A 635 -6.14 -4.08 -27.55
N LEU A 636 -6.60 -4.79 -26.51
CA LEU A 636 -5.97 -6.04 -26.07
C LEU A 636 -6.05 -7.12 -27.14
N LYS A 637 -7.23 -7.33 -27.76
CA LYS A 637 -7.41 -8.34 -28.81
C LYS A 637 -6.46 -8.13 -30.00
N ARG A 638 -6.38 -6.92 -30.56
CA ARG A 638 -5.50 -6.62 -31.71
C ARG A 638 -4.02 -6.75 -31.36
N VAL A 639 -3.62 -6.34 -30.14
CA VAL A 639 -2.25 -6.56 -29.67
C VAL A 639 -1.94 -8.05 -29.54
N MET A 640 -2.87 -8.86 -29.01
CA MET A 640 -2.69 -10.31 -28.95
C MET A 640 -2.63 -10.96 -30.34
N GLU A 641 -3.48 -10.54 -31.29
CA GLU A 641 -3.41 -11.00 -32.69
C GLU A 641 -2.05 -10.69 -33.33
N ARG A 642 -1.48 -9.51 -33.05
CA ARG A 642 -0.11 -9.19 -33.50
C ARG A 642 0.94 -10.09 -32.84
N ILE A 643 0.83 -10.36 -31.53
CA ILE A 643 1.74 -11.27 -30.83
C ILE A 643 1.63 -12.69 -31.40
N VAL A 644 0.43 -13.16 -31.76
CA VAL A 644 0.24 -14.44 -32.48
C VAL A 644 0.99 -14.44 -33.81
N ALA A 645 0.89 -13.35 -34.58
CA ALA A 645 1.61 -13.24 -35.85
C ALA A 645 3.14 -13.23 -35.69
N LEU A 646 3.66 -12.70 -34.57
CA LEU A 646 5.09 -12.68 -34.24
C LEU A 646 5.58 -13.96 -33.53
N ALA A 647 4.67 -14.85 -33.16
CA ALA A 647 4.98 -16.05 -32.38
C ALA A 647 5.82 -17.08 -33.14
N THR A 648 5.99 -16.94 -34.46
CA THR A 648 6.90 -17.79 -35.23
C THR A 648 8.36 -17.40 -35.03
N GLU A 649 8.63 -16.13 -34.73
CA GLU A 649 9.98 -15.53 -34.69
C GLU A 649 10.47 -15.28 -33.26
N ARG A 650 9.56 -14.95 -32.34
CA ARG A 650 9.89 -14.51 -30.98
C ARG A 650 9.03 -15.20 -29.95
N ASP A 651 9.62 -15.52 -28.79
CA ASP A 651 8.90 -16.13 -27.68
C ASP A 651 7.79 -15.18 -27.18
N PRO A 652 6.50 -15.56 -27.25
CA PRO A 652 5.38 -14.76 -26.75
C PRO A 652 5.53 -14.36 -25.28
N ALA A 653 6.20 -15.17 -24.46
CA ALA A 653 6.42 -14.87 -23.04
C ALA A 653 7.24 -13.60 -22.81
N THR A 654 7.99 -13.12 -23.80
CA THR A 654 8.74 -11.85 -23.71
C THR A 654 7.83 -10.61 -23.68
N PHE A 655 6.61 -10.73 -24.21
CA PHE A 655 5.64 -9.63 -24.26
C PHE A 655 4.75 -9.56 -23.01
N TRP A 656 4.71 -10.60 -22.18
CA TRP A 656 3.81 -10.67 -21.04
C TRP A 656 4.56 -10.66 -19.72
N SER A 657 4.05 -9.89 -18.76
CA SER A 657 4.54 -9.94 -17.38
C SER A 657 3.64 -10.81 -16.51
N ALA A 658 4.17 -11.38 -15.43
CA ALA A 658 3.35 -12.09 -14.44
C ALA A 658 2.23 -11.20 -13.86
N VAL A 659 2.50 -9.88 -13.76
CA VAL A 659 1.54 -8.87 -13.32
C VAL A 659 0.40 -8.71 -14.33
N PHE A 660 0.70 -8.66 -15.64
CA PHE A 660 -0.30 -8.64 -16.70
C PHE A 660 -1.23 -9.87 -16.63
N VAL A 661 -0.67 -11.08 -16.57
CA VAL A 661 -1.45 -12.32 -16.49
C VAL A 661 -2.30 -12.36 -15.21
N GLY A 662 -1.75 -11.90 -14.09
CA GLY A 662 -2.46 -11.77 -12.82
C GLY A 662 -3.66 -10.82 -12.92
N HIS A 663 -3.49 -9.62 -13.48
CA HIS A 663 -4.58 -8.67 -13.69
C HIS A 663 -5.64 -9.19 -14.65
N LEU A 664 -5.25 -9.81 -15.76
CA LEU A 664 -6.18 -10.38 -16.73
C LEU A 664 -7.01 -11.51 -16.10
N SER A 665 -6.37 -12.38 -15.31
CA SER A 665 -7.04 -13.48 -14.60
C SER A 665 -8.01 -12.98 -13.53
N ALA A 666 -7.60 -11.99 -12.74
CA ALA A 666 -8.46 -11.36 -11.73
C ALA A 666 -9.63 -10.60 -12.39
N GLY A 667 -9.37 -9.91 -13.51
CA GLY A 667 -10.38 -9.26 -14.33
C GLY A 667 -11.43 -10.26 -14.83
N TRP A 668 -11.00 -11.38 -15.42
CA TRP A 668 -11.94 -12.40 -15.91
C TRP A 668 -12.84 -12.98 -14.81
N ARG A 669 -12.30 -13.21 -13.60
CA ARG A 669 -13.12 -13.64 -12.45
C ARG A 669 -14.11 -12.57 -12.03
N ARG A 670 -13.70 -11.30 -12.01
CA ARG A 670 -14.56 -10.17 -11.64
C ARG A 670 -15.71 -9.99 -12.63
N TRP A 671 -15.43 -10.08 -13.93
CA TRP A 671 -16.40 -9.85 -15.00
C TRP A 671 -17.12 -11.11 -15.45
N GLN A 672 -17.05 -12.19 -14.67
CA GLN A 672 -17.63 -13.49 -15.03
C GLN A 672 -19.17 -13.46 -15.11
N ALA A 673 -19.81 -12.50 -14.44
CA ALA A 673 -21.26 -12.29 -14.49
C ALA A 673 -21.71 -11.47 -15.72
N ASP A 674 -20.83 -10.64 -16.29
CA ASP A 674 -21.10 -9.90 -17.51
C ASP A 674 -20.71 -10.76 -18.71
N HIS A 675 -21.71 -11.28 -19.41
CA HIS A 675 -21.52 -12.20 -20.51
C HIS A 675 -20.68 -11.60 -21.65
N ALA A 676 -20.98 -10.37 -22.07
CA ALA A 676 -20.31 -9.73 -23.20
C ALA A 676 -18.83 -9.42 -22.87
N MET A 677 -18.55 -8.95 -21.65
CA MET A 677 -17.18 -8.75 -21.19
C MET A 677 -16.42 -10.06 -21.03
N SER A 678 -17.07 -11.09 -20.47
CA SER A 678 -16.44 -12.40 -20.29
C SER A 678 -16.02 -12.99 -21.63
N LEU A 679 -16.89 -12.94 -22.65
CA LEU A 679 -16.58 -13.38 -24.02
C LEU A 679 -15.38 -12.65 -24.63
N ALA A 680 -15.33 -11.33 -24.51
CA ALA A 680 -14.22 -10.52 -25.01
C ALA A 680 -12.88 -10.94 -24.37
N LEU A 681 -12.88 -11.19 -23.06
CA LEU A 681 -11.69 -11.66 -22.33
C LEU A 681 -11.28 -13.08 -22.72
N GLU A 682 -12.25 -13.96 -22.98
CA GLU A 682 -11.99 -15.33 -23.46
C GLU A 682 -11.20 -15.30 -24.79
N ASP A 683 -11.59 -14.44 -25.73
CA ASP A 683 -10.88 -14.26 -27.00
C ASP A 683 -9.41 -13.85 -26.80
N VAL A 684 -9.13 -12.94 -25.86
CA VAL A 684 -7.76 -12.52 -25.51
C VAL A 684 -6.96 -13.71 -24.95
N PHE A 685 -7.51 -14.48 -24.01
CA PHE A 685 -6.82 -15.67 -23.46
C PHE A 685 -6.52 -16.71 -24.53
N LEU A 686 -7.45 -16.92 -25.46
CA LEU A 686 -7.29 -17.88 -26.54
C LEU A 686 -6.24 -17.41 -27.55
N ALA A 687 -6.17 -16.11 -27.84
CA ALA A 687 -5.08 -15.54 -28.63
C ALA A 687 -3.72 -15.74 -27.95
N MET A 688 -3.61 -15.52 -26.62
CA MET A 688 -2.38 -15.80 -25.87
C MET A 688 -1.97 -17.29 -25.93
N GLN A 689 -2.94 -18.19 -25.77
CA GLN A 689 -2.67 -19.62 -25.86
C GLN A 689 -2.25 -20.01 -27.28
N ARG A 690 -2.92 -19.50 -28.31
CA ARG A 690 -2.56 -19.72 -29.72
C ARG A 690 -1.13 -19.25 -30.00
N ALA A 691 -0.75 -18.06 -29.55
CA ALA A 691 0.62 -17.57 -29.70
C ALA A 691 1.64 -18.54 -29.08
N SER A 692 1.38 -18.98 -27.84
CA SER A 692 2.25 -19.93 -27.14
C SER A 692 2.35 -21.27 -27.87
N ALA A 693 1.22 -21.80 -28.34
CA ALA A 693 1.15 -23.06 -29.09
C ALA A 693 1.90 -22.96 -30.43
N THR A 694 1.71 -21.85 -31.18
CA THR A 694 2.41 -21.59 -32.44
C THR A 694 3.92 -21.56 -32.24
N TYR A 695 4.41 -20.83 -31.24
CA TYR A 695 5.84 -20.76 -30.93
C TYR A 695 6.43 -22.13 -30.56
N HIS A 696 5.72 -22.92 -29.75
CA HIS A 696 6.17 -24.27 -29.42
C HIS A 696 6.14 -25.23 -30.61
N ALA A 697 5.16 -25.10 -31.51
CA ALA A 697 5.09 -25.89 -32.73
C ALA A 697 6.25 -25.58 -33.70
N THR A 698 6.59 -24.30 -33.88
CA THR A 698 7.71 -23.87 -34.76
C THR A 698 9.07 -24.23 -34.17
N THR A 699 9.28 -24.05 -32.87
CA THR A 699 10.54 -24.43 -32.19
C THR A 699 10.76 -25.94 -32.17
N ARG A 700 9.71 -26.76 -32.01
CA ARG A 700 9.81 -28.22 -32.13
C ARG A 700 10.17 -28.68 -33.55
N ARG A 701 9.66 -27.99 -34.58
CA ARG A 701 9.99 -28.30 -35.99
C ARG A 701 11.41 -27.91 -36.41
N THR A 702 12.03 -26.95 -35.71
CA THR A 702 13.39 -26.46 -36.00
C THR A 702 14.48 -27.12 -35.16
N ALA A 703 14.11 -27.97 -34.18
CA ALA A 703 15.07 -28.82 -33.49
C ALA A 703 15.53 -29.96 -34.42
N PRO A 704 16.84 -30.05 -34.78
CA PRO A 704 17.31 -31.15 -35.60
C PRO A 704 17.14 -32.46 -34.82
N LEU A 705 16.42 -33.41 -35.41
CA LEU A 705 16.40 -34.81 -35.03
C LEU A 705 17.83 -35.36 -35.11
N VAL A 706 18.58 -35.30 -34.01
CA VAL A 706 19.74 -36.17 -33.80
C VAL A 706 19.14 -37.56 -33.61
N ARG A 707 19.03 -38.29 -34.73
CA ARG A 707 18.61 -39.67 -34.79
C ARG A 707 19.64 -40.49 -34.02
N ALA A 708 19.29 -40.88 -32.80
CA ALA A 708 20.04 -41.86 -32.04
C ALA A 708 20.00 -43.20 -32.80
N GLN A 709 21.07 -43.52 -33.53
CA GLN A 709 21.38 -44.91 -33.87
C GLN A 709 22.16 -45.50 -32.70
N SER A 710 21.45 -46.19 -31.81
CA SER A 710 22.05 -47.03 -30.78
C SER A 710 22.39 -48.40 -31.38
N ALA A 711 23.69 -48.64 -31.51
CA ALA A 711 24.41 -49.90 -31.32
C ALA A 711 23.63 -51.22 -31.48
N GLY A 712 23.81 -51.85 -32.64
CA GLY A 712 23.86 -53.31 -32.76
C GLY A 712 25.32 -53.73 -32.77
N THR A 713 25.75 -54.38 -31.69
CA THR A 713 27.01 -55.11 -31.56
C THR A 713 27.00 -56.32 -32.49
N HIS A 714 27.93 -56.43 -33.45
CA HIS A 714 28.48 -57.72 -33.87
C HIS A 714 29.88 -57.53 -34.49
N LEU A 715 30.77 -58.43 -34.04
CA LEU A 715 32.20 -58.52 -34.31
C LEU A 715 32.54 -58.99 -35.73
N GLY A 716 33.72 -58.58 -36.21
CA GLY A 716 34.63 -59.47 -36.94
C GLY A 716 35.04 -59.05 -38.35
N GLY A 717 36.36 -58.87 -38.55
CA GLY A 717 37.00 -58.99 -39.86
C GLY A 717 37.92 -57.84 -40.27
N PRO A 718 39.24 -58.05 -40.36
CA PRO A 718 40.21 -57.04 -40.81
C PRO A 718 40.57 -57.20 -42.29
N THR A 719 41.31 -56.20 -42.80
CA THR A 719 42.27 -56.17 -43.93
C THR A 719 41.93 -55.33 -45.19
N PRO A 720 42.98 -54.75 -45.82
CA PRO A 720 42.97 -53.40 -46.40
C PRO A 720 43.31 -53.37 -47.90
N ALA A 721 43.19 -52.20 -48.55
CA ALA A 721 43.90 -51.77 -49.77
C ALA A 721 43.13 -50.60 -50.44
N VAL A 722 43.65 -49.65 -51.22
CA VAL A 722 44.95 -49.08 -51.59
C VAL A 722 44.67 -48.15 -52.81
N LEU A 723 45.54 -47.15 -53.04
CA LEU A 723 45.75 -46.33 -54.25
C LEU A 723 44.72 -45.21 -54.59
N VAL A 724 45.06 -43.91 -54.51
CA VAL A 724 45.93 -43.04 -55.36
C VAL A 724 45.20 -42.49 -56.60
N ARG A 725 45.07 -41.14 -56.73
CA ARG A 725 45.86 -40.27 -57.67
C ARG A 725 45.35 -38.82 -57.69
N GLN A 726 46.32 -37.90 -57.72
CA GLN A 726 46.25 -36.43 -57.97
C GLN A 726 45.83 -36.16 -59.45
N ALA A 727 45.39 -34.98 -59.92
CA ALA A 727 45.93 -33.63 -59.73
C ALA A 727 45.03 -32.52 -60.35
N THR A 728 45.10 -31.29 -59.79
CA THR A 728 45.16 -29.91 -60.39
C THR A 728 44.38 -29.54 -61.67
N ALA A 729 43.79 -28.36 -61.90
CA ALA A 729 43.61 -27.05 -61.22
C ALA A 729 42.59 -26.23 -62.09
N THR A 730 41.67 -25.40 -61.59
CA THR A 730 41.80 -23.95 -61.33
C THR A 730 40.38 -23.33 -61.25
N LYS A 731 40.25 -22.20 -60.52
CA LYS A 731 39.12 -21.25 -60.44
C LYS A 731 37.94 -21.60 -59.49
N SER A 732 37.84 -20.81 -58.41
CA SER A 732 36.91 -20.95 -57.29
C SER A 732 35.51 -20.37 -57.54
N PRO A 733 34.45 -21.09 -57.15
CA PRO A 733 33.27 -20.48 -56.56
C PRO A 733 32.86 -21.13 -55.22
N ARG A 734 32.37 -20.29 -54.30
CA ARG A 734 31.79 -20.63 -53.00
C ARG A 734 30.38 -21.23 -53.14
N LYS A 735 30.10 -22.37 -52.49
CA LYS A 735 28.95 -22.60 -51.58
C LYS A 735 28.87 -24.07 -51.08
N LEU A 736 28.62 -24.20 -49.76
CA LEU A 736 27.87 -25.27 -49.04
C LEU A 736 28.47 -26.70 -49.04
N THR A 737 28.53 -27.50 -47.97
CA THR A 737 27.68 -27.73 -46.77
C THR A 737 28.55 -28.39 -45.66
N LEU A 738 28.52 -27.97 -44.38
CA LEU A 738 27.66 -28.42 -43.26
C LEU A 738 28.15 -29.66 -42.46
N GLN A 739 28.79 -29.39 -41.31
CA GLN A 739 28.65 -30.04 -39.96
C GLN A 739 29.63 -29.28 -39.02
N ARG A 740 29.27 -28.44 -38.03
CA ARG A 740 28.27 -28.50 -36.92
C ARG A 740 28.49 -29.74 -36.05
N ALA A 741 28.64 -29.69 -34.72
CA ALA A 741 28.23 -28.68 -33.75
C ALA A 741 29.08 -28.79 -32.47
N GLY A 742 29.70 -27.68 -32.06
CA GLY A 742 30.52 -27.63 -30.85
C GLY A 742 31.12 -26.25 -30.63
N ARG A 743 30.27 -25.22 -30.51
CA ARG A 743 30.57 -23.86 -30.01
C ARG A 743 29.37 -22.95 -30.30
N LEU A 744 28.36 -22.98 -29.44
CA LEU A 744 27.31 -21.95 -29.32
C LEU A 744 26.54 -22.15 -28.01
N VAL A 745 27.27 -22.12 -26.88
CA VAL A 745 26.71 -22.07 -25.51
C VAL A 745 27.32 -20.89 -24.70
N ALA A 746 28.11 -20.02 -25.32
CA ALA A 746 28.89 -18.99 -24.61
C ALA A 746 28.35 -17.54 -24.71
N THR A 747 27.10 -17.32 -25.12
CA THR A 747 26.52 -15.97 -25.30
C THR A 747 25.19 -15.74 -24.59
N ALA A 748 24.95 -16.42 -23.47
CA ALA A 748 23.85 -16.09 -22.54
C ALA A 748 24.33 -15.73 -21.11
N HIS A 749 25.64 -15.74 -20.85
CA HIS A 749 26.23 -15.46 -19.54
C HIS A 749 26.87 -14.06 -19.39
N ARG A 750 26.71 -13.16 -20.37
CA ARG A 750 27.35 -11.82 -20.40
C ARG A 750 26.44 -10.61 -20.10
N SER A 751 25.36 -10.77 -19.33
CA SER A 751 24.60 -9.61 -18.81
C SER A 751 24.47 -9.55 -17.28
N PHE A 752 25.22 -10.38 -16.56
CA PHE A 752 25.35 -10.27 -15.11
C PHE A 752 26.82 -10.26 -14.71
N GLY A 753 27.40 -9.06 -14.49
CA GLY A 753 28.72 -8.95 -13.88
C GLY A 753 29.50 -7.67 -14.21
N SER A 754 29.05 -6.52 -13.73
CA SER A 754 29.97 -5.47 -13.26
C SER A 754 29.20 -4.58 -12.28
N LEU A 755 29.43 -4.83 -10.99
CA LEU A 755 29.27 -3.91 -9.86
C LEU A 755 29.75 -4.69 -8.63
N ARG A 756 31.07 -4.81 -8.50
CA ARG A 756 31.73 -5.16 -7.24
C ARG A 756 32.32 -3.86 -6.68
N THR A 757 31.56 -3.23 -5.78
CA THR A 757 32.04 -2.55 -4.58
C THR A 757 30.82 -2.27 -3.67
N ALA A 758 31.01 -2.44 -2.37
CA ALA A 758 30.07 -2.20 -1.25
C ALA A 758 29.07 -3.34 -0.85
N SER A 759 29.61 -4.25 -0.01
CA SER A 759 29.06 -4.92 1.20
C SER A 759 27.58 -5.39 1.28
N PRO A 760 27.33 -6.65 1.69
CA PRO A 760 26.02 -7.28 1.78
C PRO A 760 25.38 -7.17 3.18
N LEU A 761 24.04 -7.19 3.22
CA LEU A 761 23.15 -7.87 4.19
C LEU A 761 21.73 -7.28 4.05
N ARG A 762 21.02 -7.69 3.00
CA ARG A 762 19.56 -7.58 2.91
C ARG A 762 18.99 -8.99 3.08
N SER A 763 18.45 -9.28 4.26
CA SER A 763 17.71 -10.49 4.54
C SER A 763 16.44 -10.53 3.66
N ARG A 764 16.53 -11.20 2.51
CA ARG A 764 15.37 -11.53 1.68
C ARG A 764 14.61 -12.68 2.34
N SER A 765 13.37 -12.43 2.71
CA SER A 765 12.44 -13.46 3.18
C SER A 765 12.24 -14.53 2.10
N LEU A 766 12.51 -15.78 2.46
CA LEU A 766 12.48 -16.98 1.61
C LEU A 766 11.09 -17.33 1.04
N GLN A 767 10.00 -16.70 1.49
CA GLN A 767 8.65 -17.00 1.00
C GLN A 767 8.34 -16.48 -0.43
N GLY A 768 9.09 -15.50 -0.95
CA GLY A 768 8.87 -14.99 -2.31
C GLY A 768 9.57 -15.78 -3.42
N LYS A 769 10.56 -16.62 -3.08
CA LYS A 769 11.32 -17.39 -4.09
C LYS A 769 10.58 -18.64 -4.56
N LEU A 770 9.73 -19.22 -3.70
CA LEU A 770 8.94 -20.41 -4.02
C LEU A 770 7.80 -20.13 -5.01
N SER A 771 7.18 -18.94 -4.98
CA SER A 771 6.18 -18.56 -5.99
C SER A 771 6.82 -18.24 -7.34
N LEU A 772 7.99 -17.59 -7.33
CA LEU A 772 8.72 -17.22 -8.54
C LEU A 772 9.33 -18.45 -9.23
N GLN A 773 9.82 -19.45 -8.49
CA GLN A 773 10.26 -20.74 -9.05
C GLN A 773 9.11 -21.58 -9.59
N ARG A 774 7.92 -21.57 -8.97
CA ARG A 774 6.72 -22.23 -9.53
C ARG A 774 6.21 -21.53 -10.79
N VAL A 775 6.26 -20.20 -10.84
CA VAL A 775 5.89 -19.43 -12.04
C VAL A 775 6.93 -19.62 -13.15
N VAL A 776 8.23 -19.58 -12.85
CA VAL A 776 9.30 -19.86 -13.81
C VAL A 776 9.31 -21.33 -14.26
N GLY A 777 8.92 -22.26 -13.38
CA GLY A 777 8.66 -23.67 -13.73
C GLY A 777 7.43 -23.84 -14.62
N ALA A 778 6.36 -23.08 -14.38
CA ALA A 778 5.18 -23.04 -15.25
C ALA A 778 5.48 -22.41 -16.62
N PHE A 779 6.39 -21.41 -16.69
CA PHE A 779 6.89 -20.88 -17.95
C PHE A 779 7.72 -21.90 -18.76
N ARG A 780 8.24 -22.96 -18.12
CA ARG A 780 8.91 -24.07 -18.79
C ARG A 780 7.95 -25.20 -19.23
N GLN A 781 6.69 -25.19 -18.79
CA GLN A 781 5.71 -26.24 -19.11
C GLN A 781 4.39 -25.64 -19.66
N SER A 782 4.38 -25.46 -20.98
CA SER A 782 3.23 -25.55 -21.91
C SER A 782 2.01 -24.60 -21.84
N SER A 783 1.80 -23.73 -20.85
CA SER A 783 0.80 -22.64 -21.02
C SER A 783 0.97 -21.45 -20.08
N VAL A 784 1.10 -20.24 -20.63
CA VAL A 784 1.13 -18.98 -19.86
C VAL A 784 -0.23 -18.66 -19.22
N VAL A 785 -1.33 -19.16 -19.79
CA VAL A 785 -2.68 -19.03 -19.24
C VAL A 785 -2.89 -20.09 -18.15
N PRO A 786 -3.48 -19.75 -16.98
CA PRO A 786 -3.78 -20.73 -15.94
C PRO A 786 -4.66 -21.87 -16.49
N PRO A 787 -4.31 -23.15 -16.25
CA PRO A 787 -5.00 -24.29 -16.86
C PRO A 787 -6.47 -24.41 -16.43
N ALA A 788 -6.79 -23.99 -15.20
CA ALA A 788 -8.17 -23.93 -14.71
C ALA A 788 -9.04 -22.97 -15.52
N ILE A 789 -8.51 -21.77 -15.84
CA ILE A 789 -9.23 -20.78 -16.66
C ILE A 789 -9.42 -21.35 -18.07
N LEU A 790 -8.38 -21.95 -18.64
CA LEU A 790 -8.46 -22.53 -19.97
C LEU A 790 -9.48 -23.68 -20.06
N LYS A 791 -9.53 -24.56 -19.06
CA LYS A 791 -10.53 -25.63 -18.96
C LYS A 791 -11.96 -25.07 -18.91
N ASP A 792 -12.17 -24.00 -18.15
CA ASP A 792 -13.48 -23.34 -18.10
C ASP A 792 -13.86 -22.72 -19.44
N ILE A 793 -12.91 -22.04 -20.11
CA ILE A 793 -13.14 -21.40 -21.42
C ILE A 793 -13.49 -22.44 -22.49
N THR A 794 -12.75 -23.54 -22.54
CA THR A 794 -13.00 -24.65 -23.48
C THR A 794 -14.37 -25.27 -23.24
N THR A 795 -14.68 -25.61 -21.98
CA THR A 795 -16.01 -26.12 -21.60
C THR A 795 -17.14 -25.17 -22.02
N ARG A 796 -16.99 -23.87 -21.79
CA ARG A 796 -17.97 -22.86 -22.20
C ARG A 796 -18.09 -22.74 -23.72
N ARG A 797 -17.02 -22.91 -24.48
CA ARG A 797 -17.06 -22.90 -25.94
C ARG A 797 -17.78 -24.12 -26.49
N ASP A 798 -17.49 -25.30 -25.96
CA ASP A 798 -18.13 -26.55 -26.38
C ASP A 798 -19.65 -26.51 -26.11
N LEU A 799 -20.04 -26.03 -24.92
CA LEU A 799 -21.46 -25.83 -24.57
C LEU A 799 -22.15 -24.85 -25.51
N ARG A 800 -21.50 -23.74 -25.88
CA ARG A 800 -22.04 -22.77 -26.84
C ARG A 800 -22.16 -23.35 -28.24
N GLN A 801 -21.17 -24.11 -28.70
CA GLN A 801 -21.24 -24.77 -30.01
C GLN A 801 -22.39 -25.78 -30.07
N ARG A 802 -22.57 -26.59 -29.02
CA ARG A 802 -23.72 -27.50 -28.91
C ARG A 802 -25.04 -26.74 -28.92
N LEU A 803 -25.15 -25.68 -28.13
CA LEU A 803 -26.33 -24.82 -28.11
C LEU A 803 -26.63 -24.24 -29.50
N MET A 804 -25.62 -23.66 -30.18
CA MET A 804 -25.80 -23.06 -31.50
C MET A 804 -26.22 -24.09 -32.55
N ALA A 805 -25.70 -25.32 -32.49
CA ALA A 805 -26.12 -26.41 -33.38
C ALA A 805 -27.60 -26.79 -33.18
N ARG A 806 -28.12 -26.72 -31.94
CA ARG A 806 -29.55 -26.95 -31.66
C ARG A 806 -30.41 -25.75 -32.06
N LEU A 807 -29.94 -24.54 -31.76
CA LEU A 807 -30.62 -23.30 -32.16
C LEU A 807 -30.76 -23.19 -33.68
N SER A 808 -29.73 -23.53 -34.46
CA SER A 808 -29.79 -23.44 -35.91
C SER A 808 -30.86 -24.35 -36.51
N VAL A 809 -31.04 -25.56 -35.97
CA VAL A 809 -32.11 -26.48 -36.39
C VAL A 809 -33.49 -25.88 -36.08
N LEU A 810 -33.66 -25.38 -34.85
CA LEU A 810 -34.94 -24.81 -34.40
C LEU A 810 -35.32 -23.51 -35.12
N LEU A 811 -34.34 -22.66 -35.42
CA LEU A 811 -34.59 -21.39 -36.11
C LEU A 811 -34.85 -21.62 -37.60
N ALA A 812 -34.11 -22.52 -38.25
CA ALA A 812 -34.30 -22.83 -39.66
C ALA A 812 -35.67 -23.45 -39.93
N GLU A 813 -36.11 -24.39 -39.08
CA GLU A 813 -37.39 -25.06 -39.23
C GLU A 813 -38.53 -24.27 -38.61
N GLY A 814 -38.41 -23.90 -37.33
CA GLY A 814 -39.48 -23.30 -36.55
C GLY A 814 -39.70 -21.82 -36.85
N PHE A 815 -38.66 -20.99 -36.68
CA PHE A 815 -38.78 -19.55 -36.86
C PHE A 815 -38.95 -19.17 -38.34
N GLY A 816 -38.14 -19.76 -39.23
CA GLY A 816 -38.18 -19.51 -40.67
C GLY A 816 -39.53 -19.83 -41.32
N GLN A 817 -40.20 -20.89 -40.85
CA GLN A 817 -41.51 -21.32 -41.35
C GLN A 817 -42.68 -20.92 -40.43
N LYS A 818 -42.42 -20.16 -39.37
CA LYS A 818 -43.40 -19.72 -38.35
C LYS A 818 -44.21 -20.88 -37.72
N LEU A 819 -43.57 -22.03 -37.51
CA LEU A 819 -44.21 -23.23 -36.99
C LEU A 819 -44.38 -23.18 -35.46
N LEU A 820 -45.50 -23.75 -35.01
CA LEU A 820 -45.74 -24.05 -33.59
C LEU A 820 -44.91 -25.26 -33.13
N PRO A 821 -44.55 -25.33 -31.83
CA PRO A 821 -43.76 -26.44 -31.27
C PRO A 821 -44.33 -27.83 -31.57
N GLN A 822 -45.65 -27.95 -31.68
CA GLN A 822 -46.37 -29.20 -31.94
C GLN A 822 -46.14 -29.74 -33.36
N VAL A 823 -45.83 -28.85 -34.32
CA VAL A 823 -45.69 -29.18 -35.74
C VAL A 823 -44.22 -29.38 -36.12
N LEU A 824 -43.29 -29.20 -35.16
CA LEU A 824 -41.88 -29.44 -35.37
C LEU A 824 -41.61 -30.93 -35.67
N SER A 825 -40.70 -31.17 -36.62
CA SER A 825 -40.17 -32.47 -36.98
C SER A 825 -39.65 -33.20 -35.74
N PRO A 826 -39.62 -34.55 -35.75
CA PRO A 826 -39.04 -35.32 -34.65
C PRO A 826 -37.61 -34.87 -34.30
N SER A 827 -36.81 -34.52 -35.31
CA SER A 827 -35.45 -33.98 -35.15
C SER A 827 -35.43 -32.62 -34.46
N ALA A 828 -36.31 -31.69 -34.83
CA ALA A 828 -36.40 -30.38 -34.19
C ALA A 828 -36.96 -30.48 -32.76
N ARG A 829 -37.93 -31.38 -32.50
CA ARG A 829 -38.41 -31.64 -31.13
C ARG A 829 -37.32 -32.21 -30.23
N LEU A 830 -36.51 -33.14 -30.74
CA LEU A 830 -35.35 -33.65 -30.02
C LEU A 830 -34.35 -32.53 -29.73
N ALA A 831 -34.04 -31.69 -30.73
CA ALA A 831 -33.18 -30.53 -30.54
C ALA A 831 -33.73 -29.53 -29.51
N LEU A 832 -35.06 -29.33 -29.44
CA LEU A 832 -35.71 -28.49 -28.44
C LEU A 832 -35.54 -29.06 -27.02
N SER A 833 -35.80 -30.35 -26.83
CA SER A 833 -35.66 -31.02 -25.53
C SER A 833 -34.22 -30.93 -25.01
N GLU A 834 -33.24 -31.18 -25.88
CA GLU A 834 -31.82 -31.07 -25.54
C GLU A 834 -31.40 -29.62 -25.26
N LEU A 835 -31.92 -28.64 -26.02
CA LEU A 835 -31.66 -27.23 -25.79
C LEU A 835 -32.17 -26.79 -24.42
N VAL A 836 -33.39 -27.19 -24.04
CA VAL A 836 -33.96 -26.88 -22.73
C VAL A 836 -33.15 -27.52 -21.61
N ALA A 837 -32.79 -28.80 -21.75
CA ALA A 837 -31.93 -29.47 -20.79
C ALA A 837 -30.56 -28.77 -20.63
N LEU A 838 -29.95 -28.35 -21.74
CA LEU A 838 -28.68 -27.62 -21.74
C LEU A 838 -28.79 -26.25 -21.03
N VAL A 839 -29.84 -25.49 -21.30
CA VAL A 839 -30.07 -24.16 -20.71
C VAL A 839 -30.42 -24.27 -19.22
N GLN A 840 -31.19 -25.29 -18.82
CA GLN A 840 -31.49 -25.56 -17.41
C GLN A 840 -30.24 -25.98 -16.62
N ALA A 841 -29.41 -26.86 -17.19
CA ALA A 841 -28.15 -27.27 -16.58
C ALA A 841 -27.11 -26.14 -16.50
N HIS A 842 -27.16 -25.19 -17.44
CA HIS A 842 -26.19 -24.09 -17.53
C HIS A 842 -26.89 -22.75 -17.78
N GLN A 843 -27.41 -22.13 -16.71
CA GLN A 843 -28.17 -20.85 -16.79
C GLN A 843 -27.47 -19.74 -17.61
N ARG A 844 -26.14 -19.72 -17.66
CA ARG A 844 -25.37 -18.72 -18.44
C ARG A 844 -25.57 -18.81 -19.95
N LEU A 845 -26.01 -19.96 -20.45
CA LEU A 845 -26.35 -20.13 -21.86
C LEU A 845 -27.55 -19.24 -22.26
N GLN A 846 -28.43 -18.88 -21.32
CA GLN A 846 -29.52 -17.95 -21.57
C GLN A 846 -29.01 -16.56 -21.96
N SER A 847 -27.99 -16.04 -21.26
CA SER A 847 -27.34 -14.77 -21.64
C SER A 847 -26.65 -14.86 -23.00
N HIS A 848 -26.20 -16.04 -23.43
CA HIS A 848 -25.65 -16.25 -24.78
C HIS A 848 -26.73 -16.23 -25.86
N ILE A 849 -27.89 -16.84 -25.62
CA ILE A 849 -29.05 -16.79 -26.52
C ILE A 849 -29.47 -15.34 -26.74
N GLU A 850 -29.61 -14.58 -25.66
CA GLU A 850 -29.98 -13.15 -25.72
C GLU A 850 -28.93 -12.29 -26.41
N TYR A 851 -27.66 -12.68 -26.33
CA TYR A 851 -26.56 -11.96 -26.97
C TYR A 851 -26.42 -12.24 -28.47
N VAL A 852 -26.66 -13.48 -28.91
CA VAL A 852 -26.41 -13.91 -30.30
C VAL A 852 -27.65 -13.72 -31.19
N LEU A 853 -28.84 -13.92 -30.65
CA LEU A 853 -30.07 -13.89 -31.44
C LEU A 853 -30.66 -12.50 -31.56
N ALA A 854 -31.32 -12.23 -32.69
CA ALA A 854 -32.11 -11.02 -32.83
C ALA A 854 -33.28 -11.03 -31.82
N PRO A 855 -33.81 -9.86 -31.39
CA PRO A 855 -34.95 -9.81 -30.46
C PRO A 855 -36.17 -10.69 -30.82
N PRO A 856 -36.59 -10.84 -32.10
CA PRO A 856 -37.70 -11.74 -32.44
C PRO A 856 -37.32 -13.24 -32.32
N GLU A 857 -36.10 -13.62 -32.71
CA GLU A 857 -35.60 -14.98 -32.58
C GLU A 857 -35.46 -15.38 -31.11
N ALA A 858 -34.92 -14.48 -30.28
CA ALA A 858 -34.79 -14.70 -28.84
C ALA A 858 -36.16 -14.87 -28.17
N ARG A 859 -37.17 -14.08 -28.57
CA ARG A 859 -38.56 -14.25 -28.10
C ARG A 859 -39.13 -15.60 -28.49
N TYR A 860 -38.93 -16.02 -29.74
CA TYR A 860 -39.38 -17.33 -30.21
C TYR A 860 -38.72 -18.48 -29.43
N VAL A 861 -37.40 -18.43 -29.23
CA VAL A 861 -36.67 -19.44 -28.45
C VAL A 861 -37.14 -19.48 -27.00
N ARG A 862 -37.39 -18.33 -26.36
CA ARG A 862 -37.96 -18.29 -25.00
C ARG A 862 -39.36 -18.91 -24.94
N PHE A 863 -40.19 -18.69 -25.96
CA PHE A 863 -41.49 -19.34 -26.08
C PHE A 863 -41.36 -20.85 -26.25
N LEU A 864 -40.45 -21.34 -27.09
CA LEU A 864 -40.20 -22.77 -27.22
C LEU A 864 -39.70 -23.39 -25.90
N GLN A 865 -38.82 -22.68 -25.19
CA GLN A 865 -38.31 -23.11 -23.89
C GLN A 865 -39.40 -23.19 -22.82
N SER A 866 -40.27 -22.18 -22.74
CA SER A 866 -41.38 -22.19 -21.77
C SER A 866 -42.39 -23.28 -22.09
N TRP A 867 -42.71 -23.48 -23.38
CA TRP A 867 -43.60 -24.55 -23.84
C TRP A 867 -43.05 -25.94 -23.49
N GLU A 868 -41.80 -26.22 -23.80
CA GLU A 868 -41.19 -27.53 -23.53
C GLU A 868 -41.00 -27.75 -22.02
N THR A 869 -40.68 -26.71 -21.24
CA THR A 869 -40.62 -26.80 -19.77
C THR A 869 -42.00 -27.11 -19.18
N LEU A 870 -43.07 -26.50 -19.70
CA LEU A 870 -44.44 -26.82 -19.30
C LEU A 870 -44.82 -28.25 -19.68
N ARG A 871 -44.47 -28.70 -20.88
CA ARG A 871 -44.71 -30.08 -21.34
C ARG A 871 -44.01 -31.10 -20.45
N GLN A 872 -42.75 -30.87 -20.10
CA GLN A 872 -42.00 -31.76 -19.20
C GLN A 872 -42.62 -31.82 -17.80
N ARG A 873 -43.13 -30.70 -17.27
CA ARG A 873 -43.85 -30.65 -15.98
C ARG A 873 -45.25 -31.28 -16.03
N ALA A 874 -45.91 -31.19 -17.17
CA ALA A 874 -47.24 -31.75 -17.41
C ALA A 874 -47.22 -33.22 -17.86
N SER A 875 -46.03 -33.79 -18.11
CA SER A 875 -45.80 -35.18 -18.52
C SER A 875 -46.49 -36.26 -17.66
N PRO A 876 -46.71 -36.12 -16.34
CA PRO A 876 -47.51 -37.11 -15.62
C PRO A 876 -49.02 -37.05 -15.93
N PHE A 877 -49.51 -36.02 -16.62
CA PHE A 877 -50.94 -35.80 -16.89
C PHE A 877 -51.34 -35.80 -18.37
N PHE A 878 -50.39 -35.67 -19.31
CA PHE A 878 -50.67 -35.61 -20.74
C PHE A 878 -49.69 -36.47 -21.54
N THR A 879 -50.19 -37.52 -22.22
CA THR A 879 -49.43 -38.30 -23.20
C THR A 879 -49.35 -37.54 -24.54
N ASP A 880 -48.32 -37.77 -25.36
CA ASP A 880 -48.19 -37.14 -26.69
C ASP A 880 -49.43 -37.36 -27.59
N ALA A 881 -50.15 -38.46 -27.38
CA ALA A 881 -51.43 -38.73 -28.03
C ALA A 881 -52.56 -37.76 -27.61
N SER A 882 -52.59 -37.33 -26.35
CA SER A 882 -53.59 -36.38 -25.83
C SER A 882 -53.34 -34.94 -26.30
N LEU A 883 -52.08 -34.54 -26.52
CA LEU A 883 -51.72 -33.24 -27.11
C LEU A 883 -52.00 -33.18 -28.61
N LEU A 884 -51.91 -34.31 -29.33
CA LEU A 884 -52.31 -34.43 -30.73
C LEU A 884 -53.84 -34.53 -30.91
N ALA A 885 -54.56 -35.10 -29.95
CA ALA A 885 -56.02 -35.24 -29.97
C ALA A 885 -56.77 -34.00 -29.42
N GLY A 886 -56.12 -33.17 -28.63
CA GLY A 886 -56.72 -31.98 -28.03
C GLY A 886 -56.87 -30.81 -29.01
N ARG A 887 -58.11 -30.51 -29.42
CA ARG A 887 -58.55 -29.27 -30.10
C ARG A 887 -58.35 -27.98 -29.27
N HIS A 888 -57.33 -27.90 -28.42
CA HIS A 888 -56.93 -26.62 -27.82
C HIS A 888 -55.95 -25.94 -28.77
N ARG A 889 -56.52 -25.28 -29.79
CA ARG A 889 -55.83 -24.22 -30.53
C ARG A 889 -55.37 -23.19 -29.50
N VAL A 890 -54.09 -23.18 -29.15
CA VAL A 890 -53.46 -21.91 -28.79
C VAL A 890 -53.58 -21.10 -30.07
N ALA A 891 -54.48 -20.11 -30.04
CA ALA A 891 -54.88 -19.38 -31.23
C ALA A 891 -53.63 -18.86 -31.97
N PRO A 892 -53.59 -18.93 -33.31
CA PRO A 892 -52.57 -18.26 -34.12
C PRO A 892 -52.35 -16.78 -33.73
N GLU A 893 -53.36 -16.17 -33.10
CA GLU A 893 -53.35 -14.84 -32.49
C GLU A 893 -52.30 -14.67 -31.38
N VAL A 894 -51.97 -15.69 -30.57
CA VAL A 894 -50.93 -15.59 -29.53
C VAL A 894 -49.52 -15.56 -30.13
N VAL A 895 -49.29 -16.32 -31.21
CA VAL A 895 -48.05 -16.27 -31.99
C VAL A 895 -47.96 -14.97 -32.77
N ALA A 896 -49.08 -14.47 -33.31
CA ALA A 896 -49.15 -13.15 -33.94
C ALA A 896 -48.87 -12.01 -32.94
N VAL A 897 -49.37 -12.07 -31.69
CA VAL A 897 -49.11 -11.09 -30.63
C VAL A 897 -47.67 -11.16 -30.10
N LEU A 898 -47.03 -12.34 -30.11
CA LEU A 898 -45.62 -12.49 -29.72
C LEU A 898 -44.63 -12.09 -30.83
N LEU A 899 -45.03 -12.20 -32.11
CA LEU A 899 -44.23 -11.86 -33.28
C LEU A 899 -44.52 -10.47 -33.87
N THR A 900 -45.62 -9.80 -33.50
CA THR A 900 -45.89 -8.41 -33.90
C THR A 900 -45.11 -7.42 -33.05
N ASP A 901 -44.59 -6.41 -33.72
CA ASP A 901 -43.80 -5.34 -33.12
C ASP A 901 -44.74 -4.39 -32.38
N ARG A 902 -44.65 -4.33 -31.04
CA ARG A 902 -45.45 -3.43 -30.23
C ARG A 902 -44.84 -2.02 -30.27
N HIS A 903 -44.97 -1.35 -31.40
CA HIS A 903 -44.75 0.09 -31.54
C HIS A 903 -45.89 0.86 -30.82
N ARG A 904 -45.93 0.83 -29.49
CA ARG A 904 -46.69 1.78 -28.65
C ARG A 904 -45.99 1.95 -27.32
N HIS A 905 -44.90 2.71 -27.32
CA HIS A 905 -44.50 3.63 -26.23
C HIS A 905 -43.46 4.58 -26.83
N LEU A 906 -43.95 5.62 -27.52
CA LEU A 906 -43.19 6.86 -27.64
C LEU A 906 -42.94 7.39 -26.22
N PRO A 907 -41.72 7.82 -25.86
CA PRO A 907 -41.54 8.67 -24.69
C PRO A 907 -42.32 9.97 -24.91
N PRO A 908 -42.82 10.64 -23.86
CA PRO A 908 -43.37 11.98 -24.04
C PRO A 908 -42.25 12.86 -24.59
N VAL A 909 -42.53 13.44 -25.76
CA VAL A 909 -41.81 14.57 -26.31
C VAL A 909 -41.88 15.69 -25.27
N LEU A 910 -40.75 15.98 -24.64
CA LEU A 910 -40.55 17.27 -23.96
C LEU A 910 -40.55 18.32 -25.06
N THR A 911 -41.71 18.92 -25.27
CA THR A 911 -41.85 20.19 -25.98
C THR A 911 -41.20 21.28 -25.15
N ASP A 912 -40.26 21.98 -25.77
CA ASP A 912 -39.78 23.30 -25.37
C ASP A 912 -40.95 24.24 -25.08
N GLN A 913 -41.02 24.75 -23.85
CA GLN A 913 -41.52 26.10 -23.53
C GLN A 913 -40.82 26.64 -22.27
N ARG A 914 -39.95 27.64 -22.51
CA ARG A 914 -39.32 28.62 -21.59
C ARG A 914 -38.15 28.20 -20.71
#